data_AF-A0A1Z5SU83-F1
#
_entry.id   AF-A0A1Z5SU83-F1
#
_cell.length_a   1.000
_cell.length_b   1.000
_cell.length_c   1.000
_cell.angle_alpha   90.00
_cell.angle_beta   90.00
_cell.angle_gamma   90.00
#
_symmetry.space_group_name_H-M   'P 1'
#
loop_
_entity.id
_entity.type
_entity.pdbx_description
1 polymer ?
#
loop_
_entity_poly.entity_id
_entity_poly.type
_entity_poly.pdbx_seq_one_letter_code
_entity_poly.pdbx_strand_id
1 'polypeptide(L)'
;MASVASNMSEPPADPDESSGNGGFSPRKRRRTAKACANCRRRKIRCSGGEPCEPCRIGDNVCFYEEGGRMTATAYIQSLERKLGELENLLKGQQKGAAPLRSPHQNGGTPSEPPKSVPRSEPQSEPRSPGSVAPTLPSPTATLQRVDTQGGAPDQSASASLPQPDEDIIETMVDVNERTRPMNTPGSGNGTNVWDSHRGSFAGLSLLRRVHNLCRSVSGLNQNEQASPGDPFEDDLTHAFDIAPPDADSTISWEAFALLPSREKIEHAIDVVVNQACCNLQFLDREVLTKVVDDVYDETEGEEMSHARKPLALLYSVLALSRRYDVTVPPPDKKGERTINGLRYFRASRALLDPANCQDVMSLRALLCMILYTQASSMMSTCYSYICMAVAASLQMGLFTESASKDLPESEKHVRRRIAAVLYMMDTYVTTALGLPRTLRDMEPDRALPTLTPPTSIHDPMFGTYAHSRLIQILAVTVESNHPVTKPIGQKNGFYGVEYSKIVATEEQLERWYNQLLVAPSEQQAQPGGDDSKLIRSQLMLRMYYAHVQMVLYRPFLHHALKDDYKLNSLDDIMSNQKYLGDYEDVNWVASGDPLAYNDDSVLLTMAPDTSGTLLMSTKYVWYGKISATMRTSAGAGVVTAFILMSDVKDEIDFEFVGVDMDHAQSNYYFQGITDYENGKNLSVSSDTRQNSHTYTIDWKPDYVSWYIDDQQLRTVYRNETYNETTQQYHFPQTPSRVQLSLWPAGRSDNAQGTINWAGGEIDWNSQYMTNGYYYAMVSDVNVECYDPPDNFNKDFGDKAYYYTTTYGTNDTVAIGNNNTELASFLATGDDKDKDHNASKSASASGTKSTSTASNYVPRKCSATNRIIKATDHASAQISVGNVDENGRYTGENKTYALCGFVRAMGESDDCMNRLTQRDGYLKGVWSGSR
;
A
#
# COMPACT_ATOMS: atom_id res chain seq x y z
N MET A 1 -98.63 -15.04 30.32
CA MET A 1 -98.63 -15.17 28.84
C MET A 1 -97.20 -14.91 28.36
N ALA A 2 -96.72 -15.61 27.31
CA ALA A 2 -95.29 -15.80 27.04
C ALA A 2 -94.87 -15.40 25.61
N SER A 3 -93.55 -15.33 25.34
CA SER A 3 -92.98 -15.38 23.98
C SER A 3 -91.61 -16.08 23.95
N VAL A 4 -90.73 -15.77 22.96
CA VAL A 4 -89.98 -16.81 22.22
C VAL A 4 -88.44 -16.57 22.14
N ALA A 5 -87.74 -17.66 21.79
CA ALA A 5 -86.30 -17.92 21.76
C ALA A 5 -85.67 -17.93 20.34
N SER A 6 -84.35 -18.23 20.23
CA SER A 6 -83.74 -19.09 19.19
C SER A 6 -82.22 -19.29 19.40
N ASN A 7 -81.68 -20.50 19.19
CA ASN A 7 -80.25 -20.83 19.34
C ASN A 7 -79.85 -22.20 18.70
N MET A 8 -78.59 -22.32 18.24
CA MET A 8 -77.73 -23.51 17.97
C MET A 8 -78.01 -24.61 16.89
N SER A 9 -76.89 -25.07 16.28
CA SER A 9 -76.52 -26.44 15.83
C SER A 9 -76.63 -26.91 14.35
N GLU A 10 -75.59 -27.67 13.97
CA GLU A 10 -75.17 -28.54 12.82
C GLU A 10 -76.19 -29.11 11.79
N PRO A 11 -75.68 -29.65 10.64
CA PRO A 11 -75.74 -31.12 10.43
C PRO A 11 -74.55 -31.78 9.62
N PRO A 12 -74.47 -33.14 9.52
CA PRO A 12 -73.29 -33.93 9.05
C PRO A 12 -73.53 -34.91 7.85
N ALA A 13 -72.48 -35.63 7.37
CA ALA A 13 -72.47 -37.07 6.98
C ALA A 13 -71.16 -37.59 6.29
N ASP A 14 -70.84 -38.89 6.50
CA ASP A 14 -69.68 -39.75 6.10
C ASP A 14 -69.65 -40.19 4.59
N PRO A 15 -68.69 -41.03 4.04
CA PRO A 15 -67.75 -41.97 4.70
C PRO A 15 -66.31 -42.28 4.12
N ASP A 16 -65.48 -42.84 5.02
CA ASP A 16 -64.41 -43.89 4.99
C ASP A 16 -63.22 -44.06 3.98
N GLU A 17 -62.13 -44.63 4.56
CA GLU A 17 -60.93 -45.33 4.02
C GLU A 17 -60.06 -44.67 2.90
N SER A 18 -58.76 -44.32 3.09
CA SER A 18 -57.67 -45.22 3.53
C SER A 18 -56.26 -44.58 3.56
N SER A 19 -55.41 -45.04 4.48
CA SER A 19 -53.92 -45.03 4.47
C SER A 19 -53.10 -43.71 4.61
N GLY A 20 -52.00 -43.77 5.40
CA GLY A 20 -50.83 -42.87 5.22
C GLY A 20 -50.43 -41.91 6.36
N ASN A 21 -50.14 -42.40 7.57
CA ASN A 21 -49.66 -41.56 8.69
C ASN A 21 -48.19 -41.08 8.52
N GLY A 22 -47.86 -39.86 8.99
CA GLY A 22 -46.52 -39.27 8.88
C GLY A 22 -46.32 -37.93 9.60
N GLY A 23 -46.69 -37.83 10.88
CA GLY A 23 -46.65 -36.57 11.63
C GLY A 23 -45.25 -36.01 11.93
N PHE A 24 -45.09 -34.68 11.87
CA PHE A 24 -43.92 -33.96 12.39
C PHE A 24 -44.24 -33.20 13.68
N SER A 25 -43.55 -33.56 14.76
CA SER A 25 -43.61 -32.88 16.06
C SER A 25 -43.00 -31.47 15.98
N PRO A 26 -43.50 -30.47 16.74
CA PRO A 26 -42.90 -29.14 16.79
C PRO A 26 -41.45 -29.22 17.33
N ARG A 27 -40.46 -28.81 16.52
CA ARG A 27 -39.07 -28.72 16.97
C ARG A 27 -38.96 -27.75 18.15
N LYS A 28 -38.58 -28.27 19.34
CA LYS A 28 -38.27 -27.46 20.52
C LYS A 28 -37.22 -26.39 20.16
N ARG A 29 -37.55 -25.11 20.39
CA ARG A 29 -36.64 -23.98 20.15
C ARG A 29 -35.35 -24.14 20.97
N ARG A 30 -34.22 -24.12 20.28
CA ARG A 30 -32.87 -24.22 20.89
C ARG A 30 -32.55 -22.92 21.62
N ARG A 31 -32.13 -22.99 22.89
CA ARG A 31 -31.80 -21.82 23.70
C ARG A 31 -30.31 -21.51 23.52
N THR A 32 -29.96 -20.35 22.96
CA THR A 32 -28.54 -19.94 22.81
C THR A 32 -27.99 -19.36 24.11
N ALA A 33 -26.71 -19.65 24.40
CA ALA A 33 -26.02 -19.14 25.60
C ALA A 33 -25.49 -17.71 25.39
N LYS A 34 -25.11 -17.35 24.16
CA LYS A 34 -24.65 -16.01 23.76
C LYS A 34 -25.57 -15.49 22.66
N ALA A 35 -25.97 -14.22 22.73
CA ALA A 35 -26.71 -13.53 21.67
C ALA A 35 -25.72 -12.85 20.70
N CYS A 36 -26.06 -12.77 19.41
CA CYS A 36 -25.27 -12.00 18.44
C CYS A 36 -25.27 -10.51 18.82
N ALA A 37 -24.26 -9.77 18.37
CA ALA A 37 -24.07 -8.37 18.78
C ALA A 37 -25.23 -7.46 18.34
N ASN A 38 -25.80 -7.71 17.16
CA ASN A 38 -26.95 -6.95 16.64
C ASN A 38 -28.23 -7.19 17.48
N CYS A 39 -28.58 -8.45 17.78
CA CYS A 39 -29.68 -8.74 18.71
C CYS A 39 -29.46 -8.16 20.12
N ARG A 40 -28.20 -8.08 20.59
CA ARG A 40 -27.88 -7.40 21.86
C ARG A 40 -28.13 -5.89 21.80
N ARG A 41 -27.64 -5.20 20.77
CA ARG A 41 -27.90 -3.75 20.55
C ARG A 41 -29.40 -3.46 20.51
N ARG A 42 -30.15 -4.24 19.73
CA ARG A 42 -31.61 -4.12 19.56
C ARG A 42 -32.43 -4.66 20.75
N LYS A 43 -31.77 -5.23 21.78
CA LYS A 43 -32.39 -5.82 22.99
C LYS A 43 -33.46 -6.90 22.70
N ILE A 44 -33.34 -7.60 21.58
CA ILE A 44 -34.26 -8.68 21.15
C ILE A 44 -33.70 -10.08 21.42
N ARG A 45 -34.58 -11.08 21.55
CA ARG A 45 -34.17 -12.47 21.81
C ARG A 45 -33.54 -13.11 20.57
N CYS A 46 -32.23 -13.30 20.61
CA CYS A 46 -31.46 -14.03 19.60
C CYS A 46 -31.80 -15.53 19.61
N SER A 47 -31.89 -16.17 18.44
CA SER A 47 -32.16 -17.61 18.29
C SER A 47 -30.91 -18.51 18.40
N GLY A 48 -29.70 -17.95 18.21
CA GLY A 48 -28.53 -18.74 17.85
C GLY A 48 -28.46 -19.05 16.35
N GLY A 49 -27.29 -19.49 15.88
CA GLY A 49 -26.98 -19.75 14.47
C GLY A 49 -26.50 -18.50 13.72
N GLU A 50 -25.74 -18.68 12.65
CA GLU A 50 -25.17 -17.57 11.87
C GLU A 50 -25.61 -17.69 10.39
N PRO A 51 -26.44 -16.77 9.86
CA PRO A 51 -27.14 -15.70 10.58
C PRO A 51 -28.27 -16.22 11.48
N CYS A 52 -28.49 -15.56 12.63
CA CYS A 52 -29.55 -15.94 13.56
C CYS A 52 -30.91 -15.48 13.02
N GLU A 53 -31.99 -16.17 13.38
CA GLU A 53 -33.30 -16.01 12.76
C GLU A 53 -33.89 -14.58 12.84
N PRO A 54 -33.81 -13.84 13.97
CA PRO A 54 -34.22 -12.43 14.00
C PRO A 54 -33.40 -11.53 13.06
N CYS A 55 -32.11 -11.82 12.91
CA CYS A 55 -31.23 -11.09 12.00
C CYS A 55 -31.51 -11.46 10.53
N ARG A 56 -31.71 -12.74 10.22
CA ARG A 56 -32.11 -13.22 8.90
C ARG A 56 -33.44 -12.66 8.43
N ILE A 57 -34.44 -12.59 9.33
CA ILE A 57 -35.78 -12.04 9.02
C ILE A 57 -35.72 -10.52 8.85
N GLY A 58 -34.85 -9.82 9.60
CA GLY A 58 -34.65 -8.38 9.47
C GLY A 58 -33.59 -7.95 8.45
N ASP A 59 -33.04 -8.86 7.64
CA ASP A 59 -31.88 -8.65 6.75
C ASP A 59 -30.71 -7.87 7.40
N ASN A 60 -30.49 -8.19 8.67
CA ASN A 60 -29.69 -7.43 9.62
C ASN A 60 -28.39 -8.20 9.88
N VAL A 61 -27.22 -7.53 9.84
CA VAL A 61 -25.92 -8.21 10.02
C VAL A 61 -25.89 -8.99 11.33
N CYS A 62 -25.69 -10.30 11.24
CA CYS A 62 -25.56 -11.19 12.40
C CYS A 62 -24.10 -11.57 12.55
N PHE A 63 -23.48 -11.15 13.66
CA PHE A 63 -22.15 -11.61 14.03
C PHE A 63 -22.12 -11.97 15.51
N TYR A 64 -21.45 -13.07 15.83
CA TYR A 64 -21.08 -13.42 17.18
C TYR A 64 -19.63 -12.97 17.40
N GLU A 65 -19.40 -12.16 18.44
CA GLU A 65 -18.03 -11.94 18.93
C GLU A 65 -17.51 -13.30 19.41
N GLU A 66 -16.68 -13.98 18.63
CA GLU A 66 -16.03 -15.20 19.09
C GLU A 66 -14.98 -14.85 20.15
N GLY A 67 -14.81 -15.75 21.13
CA GLY A 67 -13.80 -15.58 22.19
C GLY A 67 -12.38 -15.93 21.74
N GLY A 68 -12.17 -16.18 20.44
CA GLY A 68 -10.86 -16.39 19.84
C GLY A 68 -10.43 -15.13 19.11
N ARG A 69 -9.28 -14.58 19.50
CA ARG A 69 -8.61 -13.52 18.74
C ARG A 69 -8.08 -14.13 17.43
N MET A 70 -8.43 -13.53 16.29
CA MET A 70 -7.67 -13.75 15.05
C MET A 70 -6.43 -12.86 15.08
N THR A 71 -5.26 -13.50 15.13
CA THR A 71 -3.96 -12.82 15.05
C THR A 71 -3.61 -12.50 13.60
N ALA A 72 -2.65 -11.58 13.38
CA ALA A 72 -2.14 -11.27 12.04
C ALA A 72 -1.63 -12.54 11.33
N THR A 73 -0.93 -13.44 12.04
CA THR A 73 -0.46 -14.73 11.52
C THR A 73 -1.60 -15.62 11.01
N ALA A 74 -2.72 -15.70 11.73
CA ALA A 74 -3.88 -16.48 11.32
C ALA A 74 -4.58 -15.88 10.09
N TYR A 75 -4.51 -14.56 9.92
CA TYR A 75 -5.00 -13.89 8.71
C TYR A 75 -4.06 -14.09 7.51
N ILE A 76 -2.75 -13.98 7.70
CA ILE A 76 -1.74 -14.28 6.66
C ILE A 76 -1.93 -15.71 6.15
N GLN A 77 -2.03 -16.71 7.03
CA GLN A 77 -2.35 -18.10 6.66
C GLN A 77 -3.70 -18.24 5.94
N SER A 78 -4.67 -17.38 6.24
CA SER A 78 -5.95 -17.36 5.53
C SER A 78 -5.84 -16.75 4.13
N LEU A 79 -4.98 -15.74 3.95
CA LEU A 79 -4.65 -15.11 2.68
C LEU A 79 -3.83 -16.07 1.81
N GLU A 80 -2.77 -16.69 2.32
CA GLU A 80 -1.97 -17.74 1.66
C GLU A 80 -2.85 -18.86 1.12
N ARG A 81 -3.78 -19.37 1.94
CA ARG A 81 -4.77 -20.37 1.50
C ARG A 81 -5.66 -19.85 0.38
N LYS A 82 -6.15 -18.61 0.48
CA LYS A 82 -7.02 -17.97 -0.53
C LYS A 82 -6.25 -17.69 -1.83
N LEU A 83 -4.96 -17.37 -1.74
CA LEU A 83 -4.00 -17.25 -2.84
C LEU A 83 -3.79 -18.62 -3.51
N GLY A 84 -3.54 -19.68 -2.73
CA GLY A 84 -3.45 -21.05 -3.22
C GLY A 84 -4.75 -21.54 -3.90
N GLU A 85 -5.92 -21.19 -3.37
CA GLU A 85 -7.22 -21.47 -4.00
C GLU A 85 -7.37 -20.72 -5.34
N LEU A 86 -7.03 -19.43 -5.39
CA LEU A 86 -7.04 -18.61 -6.61
C LEU A 86 -6.02 -19.08 -7.66
N GLU A 87 -4.81 -19.45 -7.24
CA GLU A 87 -3.80 -20.05 -8.09
C GLU A 87 -4.26 -21.39 -8.65
N ASN A 88 -4.91 -22.23 -7.85
CA ASN A 88 -5.44 -23.51 -8.33
C ASN A 88 -6.60 -23.30 -9.31
N LEU A 89 -7.42 -22.25 -9.15
CA LEU A 89 -8.42 -21.84 -10.14
C LEU A 89 -7.77 -21.35 -11.45
N LEU A 90 -6.71 -20.54 -11.37
CA LEU A 90 -5.95 -20.07 -12.54
C LEU A 90 -5.22 -21.21 -13.27
N LYS A 91 -4.54 -22.10 -12.53
CA LYS A 91 -3.90 -23.33 -13.05
C LYS A 91 -4.95 -24.29 -13.64
N GLY A 92 -6.18 -24.27 -13.12
CA GLY A 92 -7.33 -24.97 -13.71
C GLY A 92 -7.79 -24.38 -15.05
N GLN A 93 -7.88 -23.04 -15.17
CA GLN A 93 -8.29 -22.37 -16.41
C GLN A 93 -7.21 -22.43 -17.52
N GLN A 94 -5.92 -22.49 -17.18
CA GLN A 94 -4.83 -22.60 -18.17
C GLN A 94 -4.86 -23.88 -19.02
N LYS A 95 -5.64 -24.91 -18.65
CA LYS A 95 -5.84 -26.10 -19.51
C LYS A 95 -6.82 -25.89 -20.68
N GLY A 96 -7.40 -24.70 -20.85
CA GLY A 96 -8.38 -24.41 -21.90
C GLY A 96 -8.12 -23.19 -22.79
N ALA A 97 -7.14 -22.33 -22.48
CA ALA A 97 -6.96 -21.05 -23.17
C ALA A 97 -5.58 -20.92 -23.83
N ALA A 98 -5.55 -20.89 -25.17
CA ALA A 98 -4.37 -20.47 -25.91
C ALA A 98 -4.14 -18.94 -25.76
N PRO A 99 -2.90 -18.43 -25.78
CA PRO A 99 -2.65 -17.01 -25.52
C PRO A 99 -3.26 -16.09 -26.58
N LEU A 100 -4.00 -15.08 -26.13
CA LEU A 100 -4.47 -13.97 -26.99
C LEU A 100 -3.27 -13.14 -27.43
N ARG A 101 -3.01 -13.10 -28.74
CA ARG A 101 -2.04 -12.17 -29.34
C ARG A 101 -2.60 -10.75 -29.37
N SER A 102 -1.73 -9.76 -29.13
CA SER A 102 -2.02 -8.34 -29.32
C SER A 102 -2.21 -7.98 -30.82
N PRO A 103 -2.96 -6.91 -31.13
CA PRO A 103 -3.42 -6.65 -32.50
C PRO A 103 -2.42 -5.82 -33.32
N HIS A 104 -1.99 -6.35 -34.46
CA HIS A 104 -1.52 -5.54 -35.59
C HIS A 104 -2.16 -6.02 -36.90
N GLN A 105 -2.63 -5.06 -37.69
CA GLN A 105 -3.34 -5.28 -38.95
C GLN A 105 -2.37 -5.67 -40.09
N ASN A 106 -2.76 -6.65 -40.91
CA ASN A 106 -2.81 -6.51 -42.37
C ASN A 106 -3.49 -7.73 -43.02
N GLY A 107 -4.23 -7.51 -44.10
CA GLY A 107 -5.16 -8.50 -44.67
C GLY A 107 -4.54 -9.50 -45.66
N GLY A 108 -5.22 -10.65 -45.81
CA GLY A 108 -4.92 -11.71 -46.78
C GLY A 108 -6.03 -12.77 -46.78
N THR A 109 -6.37 -13.30 -47.96
CA THR A 109 -7.55 -14.13 -48.25
C THR A 109 -7.43 -15.61 -47.81
N PRO A 110 -8.56 -16.35 -47.65
CA PRO A 110 -8.57 -17.70 -47.07
C PRO A 110 -8.45 -18.84 -48.10
N SER A 111 -7.92 -20.00 -47.66
CA SER A 111 -8.03 -21.29 -48.36
C SER A 111 -8.02 -22.49 -47.39
N GLU A 112 -8.69 -23.56 -47.82
CA GLU A 112 -9.29 -24.70 -47.10
C GLU A 112 -8.42 -25.62 -46.19
N PRO A 113 -9.05 -26.45 -45.31
CA PRO A 113 -8.42 -27.47 -44.45
C PRO A 113 -8.21 -28.81 -45.21
N PRO A 114 -7.65 -29.90 -44.62
CA PRO A 114 -8.52 -30.90 -43.95
C PRO A 114 -7.86 -31.97 -42.99
N LYS A 115 -8.71 -32.85 -42.38
CA LYS A 115 -8.45 -34.24 -41.85
C LYS A 115 -7.56 -34.41 -40.58
N SER A 116 -7.68 -35.45 -39.73
CA SER A 116 -8.79 -36.35 -39.32
C SER A 116 -8.34 -37.31 -38.18
N VAL A 117 -9.13 -37.46 -37.10
CA VAL A 117 -9.57 -38.70 -36.39
C VAL A 117 -8.62 -39.94 -36.43
N PRO A 118 -8.23 -40.60 -35.30
CA PRO A 118 -9.23 -41.27 -34.44
C PRO A 118 -9.01 -41.39 -32.91
N ARG A 119 -10.14 -41.76 -32.28
CA ARG A 119 -10.41 -42.09 -30.86
C ARG A 119 -10.26 -43.60 -30.62
N SER A 120 -9.81 -44.00 -29.44
CA SER A 120 -9.93 -45.37 -28.91
C SER A 120 -10.53 -45.35 -27.49
N GLU A 121 -11.26 -46.41 -27.12
CA GLU A 121 -12.18 -46.47 -25.97
C GLU A 121 -11.76 -47.51 -24.90
N PRO A 122 -12.44 -47.62 -23.73
CA PRO A 122 -11.79 -47.95 -22.45
C PRO A 122 -12.07 -49.36 -21.87
N GLN A 123 -11.22 -49.76 -20.91
CA GLN A 123 -11.38 -50.85 -19.92
C GLN A 123 -10.47 -50.51 -18.71
N SER A 124 -10.66 -50.90 -17.44
CA SER A 124 -11.82 -51.33 -16.61
C SER A 124 -11.32 -51.42 -15.13
N GLU A 125 -12.19 -51.29 -14.11
CA GLU A 125 -11.81 -51.23 -12.67
C GLU A 125 -11.19 -52.52 -12.07
N PRO A 126 -10.67 -52.47 -10.81
CA PRO A 126 -11.48 -53.02 -9.71
C PRO A 126 -11.40 -52.35 -8.31
N ARG A 127 -12.59 -52.12 -7.71
CA ARG A 127 -13.04 -52.27 -6.29
C ARG A 127 -12.18 -51.91 -5.04
N SER A 128 -12.87 -51.30 -4.06
CA SER A 128 -12.46 -50.92 -2.70
C SER A 128 -12.59 -52.03 -1.63
N PRO A 129 -11.97 -51.83 -0.45
CA PRO A 129 -12.69 -51.42 0.79
C PRO A 129 -12.18 -50.05 1.32
N GLY A 130 -12.65 -49.46 2.43
CA GLY A 130 -13.71 -49.78 3.42
C GLY A 130 -13.81 -48.67 4.51
N SER A 131 -14.77 -48.71 5.44
CA SER A 131 -15.03 -47.61 6.40
C SER A 131 -14.81 -47.95 7.88
N VAL A 132 -14.15 -47.07 8.65
CA VAL A 132 -14.30 -46.94 10.12
C VAL A 132 -14.14 -45.46 10.52
N ALA A 133 -14.95 -44.98 11.46
CA ALA A 133 -14.80 -43.68 12.14
C ALA A 133 -14.85 -43.88 13.67
N PRO A 134 -14.10 -43.13 14.49
CA PRO A 134 -14.19 -43.17 15.94
C PRO A 134 -14.87 -41.95 16.59
N THR A 135 -15.54 -42.20 17.71
CA THR A 135 -16.40 -41.28 18.48
C THR A 135 -15.68 -40.61 19.66
N LEU A 136 -16.17 -39.43 20.07
CA LEU A 136 -15.79 -38.73 21.32
C LEU A 136 -16.69 -39.16 22.51
N PRO A 137 -16.14 -39.26 23.74
CA PRO A 137 -16.92 -39.37 24.98
C PRO A 137 -17.00 -38.04 25.76
N SER A 138 -18.07 -37.85 26.55
CA SER A 138 -18.23 -36.79 27.57
C SER A 138 -18.28 -37.39 28.98
N PRO A 139 -17.96 -36.59 30.01
CA PRO A 139 -18.90 -36.37 31.14
C PRO A 139 -18.94 -34.87 31.54
N THR A 140 -20.04 -34.21 31.89
CA THR A 140 -21.20 -34.49 32.79
C THR A 140 -20.88 -34.42 34.29
N ALA A 141 -21.08 -33.23 34.88
CA ALA A 141 -21.61 -32.93 36.24
C ALA A 141 -21.29 -31.45 36.59
N THR A 142 -21.98 -30.65 37.39
CA THR A 142 -23.32 -30.56 38.00
C THR A 142 -23.30 -29.19 38.72
N LEU A 143 -24.37 -28.40 38.68
CA LEU A 143 -24.42 -27.09 39.34
C LEU A 143 -24.64 -27.21 40.86
N GLN A 144 -23.88 -26.46 41.66
CA GLN A 144 -24.30 -26.02 43.00
C GLN A 144 -24.01 -24.53 43.19
N ARG A 145 -25.01 -23.82 43.75
CA ARG A 145 -24.93 -22.44 44.22
C ARG A 145 -24.67 -22.46 45.73
N VAL A 146 -23.80 -21.58 46.20
CA VAL A 146 -23.79 -21.12 47.60
C VAL A 146 -23.52 -19.61 47.58
N ASP A 147 -24.40 -18.83 48.20
CA ASP A 147 -24.19 -17.41 48.48
C ASP A 147 -23.43 -17.28 49.81
N THR A 148 -22.45 -16.36 49.93
CA THR A 148 -22.25 -15.50 51.12
C THR A 148 -21.18 -14.42 50.89
N GLN A 149 -21.09 -13.49 51.84
CA GLN A 149 -20.46 -12.17 51.73
C GLN A 149 -19.00 -12.12 52.23
N GLY A 150 -18.22 -11.19 51.67
CA GLY A 150 -17.31 -10.34 52.46
C GLY A 150 -15.84 -10.73 52.58
N GLY A 151 -14.97 -9.72 52.55
CA GLY A 151 -13.58 -9.77 53.04
C GLY A 151 -12.50 -9.83 51.95
N ALA A 152 -11.77 -8.73 51.77
CA ALA A 152 -10.38 -8.80 51.29
C ALA A 152 -9.48 -9.31 52.44
N PRO A 153 -8.40 -10.03 52.13
CA PRO A 153 -7.09 -9.38 52.29
C PRO A 153 -6.13 -9.64 51.12
N ASP A 154 -4.92 -9.14 51.29
CA ASP A 154 -3.95 -8.77 50.25
C ASP A 154 -2.88 -9.85 49.96
N GLN A 155 -2.13 -9.65 48.87
CA GLN A 155 -0.83 -10.26 48.52
C GLN A 155 -0.77 -11.76 48.11
N SER A 156 -0.49 -11.99 46.83
CA SER A 156 0.82 -12.54 46.41
C SER A 156 1.02 -12.39 44.90
N ALA A 157 2.23 -12.00 44.50
CA ALA A 157 2.56 -11.79 43.09
C ALA A 157 2.96 -13.11 42.42
N SER A 158 2.23 -13.52 41.38
CA SER A 158 2.74 -14.40 40.33
C SER A 158 2.96 -13.55 39.08
N ALA A 159 4.22 -13.31 38.74
CA ALA A 159 4.58 -12.62 37.50
C ALA A 159 4.24 -13.54 36.31
N SER A 160 3.09 -13.31 35.68
CA SER A 160 2.83 -13.81 34.34
C SER A 160 3.74 -13.07 33.36
N LEU A 161 4.48 -13.82 32.55
CA LEU A 161 5.23 -13.31 31.40
C LEU A 161 4.32 -12.39 30.55
N PRO A 162 4.81 -11.22 30.07
CA PRO A 162 4.05 -10.42 29.13
C PRO A 162 3.82 -11.24 27.85
N GLN A 163 2.57 -11.38 27.42
CA GLN A 163 2.29 -11.77 26.03
C GLN A 163 2.57 -10.56 25.13
N PRO A 164 3.04 -10.76 23.89
CA PRO A 164 3.41 -9.66 23.01
C PRO A 164 2.18 -8.82 22.59
N ASP A 165 2.34 -7.49 22.57
CA ASP A 165 1.31 -6.50 22.19
C ASP A 165 1.06 -6.44 20.66
N GLU A 166 0.88 -7.60 20.01
CA GLU A 166 0.77 -7.73 18.54
C GLU A 166 -0.64 -7.44 17.97
N ASP A 167 -1.70 -7.53 18.78
CA ASP A 167 -3.09 -7.36 18.29
C ASP A 167 -3.47 -5.90 17.95
N ILE A 168 -2.63 -4.91 18.28
CA ILE A 168 -2.89 -3.47 18.10
C ILE A 168 -1.86 -2.86 17.14
N ILE A 169 -2.34 -2.39 15.99
CA ILE A 169 -1.56 -1.60 15.03
C ILE A 169 -1.57 -0.13 15.46
N GLU A 170 -0.39 0.48 15.46
CA GLU A 170 -0.18 1.91 15.68
C GLU A 170 -0.60 2.74 14.45
N THR A 171 -1.19 3.92 14.68
CA THR A 171 -1.56 4.88 13.62
C THR A 171 -0.70 6.14 13.68
N MET A 172 -0.58 6.87 12.57
CA MET A 172 0.10 8.18 12.52
C MET A 172 -0.62 9.33 13.26
N VAL A 173 -1.52 9.05 14.21
CA VAL A 173 -2.28 10.09 14.93
C VAL A 173 -1.87 10.12 16.40
N ASP A 174 -1.14 11.16 16.78
CA ASP A 174 -0.77 11.44 18.17
C ASP A 174 -2.02 11.70 19.02
N VAL A 175 -2.11 11.02 20.16
CA VAL A 175 -3.23 11.14 21.11
C VAL A 175 -3.36 12.58 21.64
N ASN A 176 -2.25 13.32 21.70
CA ASN A 176 -2.17 14.68 22.22
C ASN A 176 -2.59 15.77 21.22
N GLU A 177 -2.79 15.46 19.92
CA GLU A 177 -3.36 16.43 18.97
C GLU A 177 -4.75 16.92 19.43
N ARG A 178 -5.52 16.05 20.10
CA ARG A 178 -6.87 16.38 20.61
C ARG A 178 -6.86 17.34 21.80
N THR A 179 -5.75 17.50 22.51
CA THR A 179 -5.66 18.24 23.78
C THR A 179 -4.99 19.61 23.66
N ARG A 180 -4.48 19.99 22.48
CA ARG A 180 -4.00 21.36 22.25
C ARG A 180 -5.18 22.35 22.33
N PRO A 181 -5.18 23.33 23.25
CA PRO A 181 -6.31 24.23 23.39
C PRO A 181 -6.51 25.10 22.16
N MET A 182 -7.77 25.21 21.74
CA MET A 182 -8.24 26.29 20.87
C MET A 182 -8.00 27.61 21.61
N ASN A 183 -7.09 28.44 21.08
CA ASN A 183 -6.55 29.70 21.66
C ASN A 183 -5.53 29.55 22.81
N THR A 184 -4.24 29.65 22.46
CA THR A 184 -3.24 30.38 23.26
C THR A 184 -2.57 31.46 22.40
N PRO A 185 -3.08 32.70 22.39
CA PRO A 185 -2.42 33.82 21.72
C PRO A 185 -1.18 34.22 22.54
N GLY A 186 -0.03 33.59 22.28
CA GLY A 186 1.15 33.78 23.14
C GLY A 186 2.46 33.10 22.72
N SER A 187 2.55 32.46 21.56
CA SER A 187 3.84 32.03 20.98
C SER A 187 4.01 32.59 19.57
N GLY A 188 5.16 33.21 19.32
CA GLY A 188 5.33 34.27 18.32
C GLY A 188 5.50 33.86 16.85
N ASN A 189 4.95 32.73 16.40
CA ASN A 189 4.84 32.41 14.98
C ASN A 189 3.37 32.29 14.60
N GLY A 190 2.95 33.04 13.58
CA GLY A 190 1.56 33.17 13.16
C GLY A 190 1.02 31.93 12.46
N THR A 191 0.72 30.87 13.21
CA THR A 191 -0.03 29.73 12.69
C THR A 191 -1.44 30.19 12.30
N ASN A 192 -1.80 29.92 11.05
CA ASN A 192 -3.02 30.39 10.41
C ASN A 192 -4.28 29.97 11.21
N VAL A 193 -5.12 30.94 11.55
CA VAL A 193 -6.40 30.74 12.29
C VAL A 193 -7.31 29.70 11.62
N TRP A 194 -7.14 29.51 10.31
CA TRP A 194 -7.83 28.54 9.46
C TRP A 194 -7.66 27.06 9.87
N ASP A 195 -6.55 26.68 10.52
CA ASP A 195 -6.31 25.31 11.02
C ASP A 195 -7.37 24.85 12.06
N SER A 196 -8.09 25.79 12.68
CA SER A 196 -8.96 25.53 13.84
C SER A 196 -10.31 24.84 13.53
N HIS A 197 -10.63 24.55 12.26
CA HIS A 197 -11.96 24.07 11.84
C HIS A 197 -12.02 22.63 11.34
N ARG A 198 -10.89 21.91 11.25
CA ARG A 198 -10.83 20.52 10.77
C ARG A 198 -10.29 19.60 11.86
N GLY A 199 -10.82 18.38 11.95
CA GLY A 199 -10.37 17.42 12.97
C GLY A 199 -9.09 16.66 12.54
N SER A 200 -8.31 16.15 13.50
CA SER A 200 -7.07 15.38 13.30
C SER A 200 -7.14 14.24 12.28
N PHE A 201 -8.33 13.72 11.98
CA PHE A 201 -8.57 12.64 11.02
C PHE A 201 -9.04 13.13 9.62
N ALA A 202 -8.98 14.43 9.35
CA ALA A 202 -9.26 15.00 8.03
C ALA A 202 -8.22 14.55 6.99
N GLY A 203 -8.62 14.50 5.72
CA GLY A 203 -7.69 14.19 4.63
C GLY A 203 -6.52 15.16 4.54
N LEU A 204 -6.77 16.45 4.77
CA LEU A 204 -5.74 17.51 4.78
C LEU A 204 -4.73 17.34 5.92
N SER A 205 -5.21 17.08 7.16
CA SER A 205 -4.35 16.86 8.33
C SER A 205 -3.44 15.64 8.14
N LEU A 206 -3.94 14.60 7.48
CA LEU A 206 -3.12 13.46 7.07
C LEU A 206 -2.08 13.85 6.01
N LEU A 207 -2.47 14.54 4.93
CA LEU A 207 -1.52 14.94 3.88
C LEU A 207 -0.38 15.78 4.45
N ARG A 208 -0.68 16.69 5.39
CA ARG A 208 0.34 17.45 6.13
C ARG A 208 1.24 16.56 6.98
N ARG A 209 0.71 15.55 7.68
CA ARG A 209 1.53 14.58 8.42
C ARG A 209 2.40 13.71 7.52
N VAL A 210 1.88 13.22 6.39
CA VAL A 210 2.66 12.46 5.40
C VAL A 210 3.75 13.35 4.79
N HIS A 211 3.43 14.60 4.43
CA HIS A 211 4.41 15.56 3.94
C HIS A 211 5.52 15.87 4.97
N ASN A 212 5.15 16.06 6.24
CA ASN A 212 6.11 16.26 7.33
C ASN A 212 6.94 15.00 7.61
N LEU A 213 6.35 13.81 7.49
CA LEU A 213 7.04 12.52 7.60
C LEU A 213 8.04 12.35 6.46
N CYS A 214 7.64 12.61 5.21
CA CYS A 214 8.54 12.65 4.06
C CYS A 214 9.67 13.68 4.26
N ARG A 215 9.37 14.90 4.73
CA ARG A 215 10.41 15.89 5.08
C ARG A 215 11.35 15.43 6.19
N SER A 216 10.88 14.65 7.18
CA SER A 216 11.76 14.04 8.18
C SER A 216 12.63 12.92 7.62
N VAL A 217 12.08 12.03 6.78
CA VAL A 217 12.80 10.93 6.14
C VAL A 217 13.83 11.45 5.13
N SER A 218 13.51 12.52 4.39
CA SER A 218 14.41 13.20 3.45
C SER A 218 15.36 14.21 4.11
N GLY A 219 15.43 14.30 5.45
CA GLY A 219 16.37 15.20 6.15
C GLY A 219 16.14 16.71 5.92
N LEU A 220 14.98 17.11 5.41
CA LEU A 220 14.66 18.51 5.04
C LEU A 220 14.28 19.40 6.23
N ASN A 221 14.15 18.83 7.44
CA ASN A 221 13.67 19.55 8.62
C ASN A 221 14.69 20.50 9.29
N GLN A 222 15.94 20.57 8.81
CA GLN A 222 16.99 21.39 9.42
C GLN A 222 17.42 22.59 8.55
N ASN A 223 16.57 23.62 8.50
CA ASN A 223 16.92 25.07 8.57
C ASN A 223 15.84 26.01 8.02
N GLU A 224 14.83 25.49 7.32
CA GLU A 224 13.62 26.27 7.07
C GLU A 224 12.80 26.37 8.36
N GLN A 225 13.07 27.42 9.15
CA GLN A 225 11.99 28.04 9.92
C GLN A 225 10.85 28.26 8.93
N ALA A 226 9.72 27.58 9.14
CA ALA A 226 8.55 27.72 8.28
C ALA A 226 8.22 29.21 8.16
N SER A 227 8.59 29.79 7.02
CA SER A 227 8.38 31.21 6.77
C SER A 227 6.87 31.43 6.78
N PRO A 228 6.35 32.50 7.40
CA PRO A 228 4.91 32.76 7.39
C PRO A 228 4.40 32.86 5.94
N GLY A 229 3.76 31.79 5.46
CA GLY A 229 3.41 31.57 4.05
C GLY A 229 4.35 30.62 3.27
N ASP A 230 4.61 29.40 3.76
CA ASP A 230 5.07 28.29 2.89
C ASP A 230 3.98 28.08 1.81
N PRO A 231 4.26 28.27 0.50
CA PRO A 231 3.23 28.27 -0.55
C PRO A 231 2.36 27.01 -0.57
N PHE A 232 2.88 25.89 -0.09
CA PHE A 232 2.16 24.62 -0.04
C PHE A 232 1.05 24.57 1.03
N GLU A 233 1.20 25.28 2.16
CA GLU A 233 0.17 25.29 3.21
C GLU A 233 -1.04 26.16 2.84
N ASP A 234 -0.80 27.32 2.20
CA ASP A 234 -1.87 28.20 1.74
C ASP A 234 -2.63 27.60 0.54
N ASP A 235 -1.95 27.04 -0.46
CA ASP A 235 -2.60 26.46 -1.66
C ASP A 235 -3.49 25.25 -1.33
N LEU A 236 -3.00 24.34 -0.47
CA LEU A 236 -3.81 23.22 0.02
C LEU A 236 -5.01 23.68 0.87
N THR A 237 -4.89 24.75 1.64
CA THR A 237 -6.01 25.27 2.45
C THR A 237 -7.07 25.92 1.55
N HIS A 238 -6.65 26.72 0.57
CA HIS A 238 -7.52 27.34 -0.43
C HIS A 238 -8.23 26.34 -1.35
N ALA A 239 -7.63 25.18 -1.63
CA ALA A 239 -8.25 24.12 -2.43
C ALA A 239 -9.52 23.49 -1.80
N PHE A 240 -9.67 23.53 -0.46
CA PHE A 240 -10.75 22.86 0.27
C PHE A 240 -11.87 23.78 0.78
N ASP A 241 -11.64 25.08 0.93
CA ASP A 241 -12.67 26.07 1.26
C ASP A 241 -12.50 27.36 0.45
N ILE A 242 -12.99 27.33 -0.79
CA ILE A 242 -13.18 28.53 -1.59
C ILE A 242 -14.35 29.30 -0.98
N ALA A 243 -14.06 30.27 -0.11
CA ALA A 243 -15.08 31.17 0.40
C ALA A 243 -15.83 31.83 -0.77
N PRO A 244 -17.17 31.84 -0.78
CA PRO A 244 -17.89 32.63 -1.77
C PRO A 244 -17.54 34.10 -1.49
N PRO A 245 -17.33 34.96 -2.51
CA PRO A 245 -17.09 36.37 -2.29
C PRO A 245 -18.36 37.03 -1.73
N ASP A 246 -18.47 37.06 -0.41
CA ASP A 246 -19.53 37.73 0.35
C ASP A 246 -19.20 39.22 0.54
N ALA A 247 -20.19 40.00 0.98
CA ALA A 247 -20.16 41.46 1.15
C ALA A 247 -20.27 42.31 -0.14
N ASP A 248 -21.21 41.98 -1.02
CA ASP A 248 -22.06 43.04 -1.59
C ASP A 248 -23.54 42.62 -1.63
N SER A 249 -24.27 43.05 -0.60
CA SER A 249 -25.66 42.66 -0.31
C SER A 249 -26.68 43.50 -1.09
N THR A 250 -26.41 43.73 -2.37
CA THR A 250 -27.19 44.60 -3.27
C THR A 250 -27.57 43.89 -4.58
N ILE A 251 -27.96 42.62 -4.49
CA ILE A 251 -28.59 41.92 -5.61
C ILE A 251 -29.97 42.55 -5.84
N SER A 252 -30.09 43.40 -6.86
CA SER A 252 -31.36 43.96 -7.31
C SER A 252 -32.38 42.85 -7.56
N TRP A 253 -33.66 43.12 -7.31
CA TRP A 253 -34.75 42.24 -7.69
C TRP A 253 -34.78 41.96 -9.22
N GLU A 254 -34.19 42.86 -10.01
CA GLU A 254 -33.99 42.71 -11.46
C GLU A 254 -32.96 41.62 -11.82
N ALA A 255 -32.12 41.17 -10.86
CA ALA A 255 -31.21 40.05 -11.08
C ALA A 255 -31.92 38.68 -11.13
N PHE A 256 -33.19 38.62 -10.71
CA PHE A 256 -34.06 37.44 -10.88
C PHE A 256 -34.78 37.43 -12.26
N ALA A 257 -34.63 38.47 -13.09
CA ALA A 257 -35.61 38.82 -14.12
C ALA A 257 -35.69 37.94 -15.38
N LEU A 258 -34.86 36.88 -15.53
CA LEU A 258 -35.00 35.95 -16.65
C LEU A 258 -34.75 34.50 -16.22
N LEU A 259 -35.84 33.74 -16.08
CA LEU A 259 -35.78 32.28 -16.23
C LEU A 259 -35.25 31.94 -17.65
N PRO A 260 -34.45 30.86 -17.82
CA PRO A 260 -34.08 30.35 -19.14
C PRO A 260 -35.30 29.98 -20.02
N SER A 261 -35.07 29.51 -21.25
CA SER A 261 -36.15 28.82 -22.00
C SER A 261 -36.50 27.49 -21.32
N ARG A 262 -37.76 27.02 -21.41
CA ARG A 262 -38.20 25.72 -20.84
C ARG A 262 -37.24 24.57 -21.25
N GLU A 263 -36.83 24.56 -22.52
CA GLU A 263 -35.80 23.64 -23.09
C GLU A 263 -34.48 23.62 -22.29
N LYS A 264 -33.96 24.79 -21.88
CA LYS A 264 -32.71 24.88 -21.10
C LYS A 264 -32.88 24.39 -19.67
N ILE A 265 -34.10 24.42 -19.13
CA ILE A 265 -34.40 23.86 -17.80
C ILE A 265 -34.60 22.35 -17.88
N GLU A 266 -35.30 21.83 -18.89
CA GLU A 266 -35.43 20.38 -19.11
C GLU A 266 -34.05 19.71 -19.30
N HIS A 267 -33.14 20.31 -20.09
CA HIS A 267 -31.74 19.85 -20.16
C HIS A 267 -31.02 19.94 -18.80
N ALA A 268 -31.26 20.99 -18.01
CA ALA A 268 -30.67 21.11 -16.67
C ALA A 268 -31.18 20.04 -15.69
N ILE A 269 -32.47 19.68 -15.79
CA ILE A 269 -33.09 18.57 -15.04
C ILE A 269 -32.43 17.26 -15.45
N ASP A 270 -32.28 16.98 -16.74
CA ASP A 270 -31.65 15.74 -17.22
C ASP A 270 -30.16 15.64 -16.80
N VAL A 271 -29.41 16.74 -16.83
CA VAL A 271 -28.04 16.78 -16.27
C VAL A 271 -28.04 16.48 -14.77
N VAL A 272 -28.93 17.10 -13.98
CA VAL A 272 -28.95 16.88 -12.53
C VAL A 272 -29.38 15.45 -12.19
N VAL A 273 -30.50 14.97 -12.74
CA VAL A 273 -31.02 13.62 -12.45
C VAL A 273 -30.05 12.53 -12.92
N ASN A 274 -29.56 12.61 -14.17
CA ASN A 274 -28.77 11.52 -14.76
C ASN A 274 -27.24 11.62 -14.49
N GLN A 275 -26.69 12.81 -14.21
CA GLN A 275 -25.23 12.99 -14.07
C GLN A 275 -24.78 13.37 -12.66
N ALA A 276 -25.48 14.30 -11.99
CA ALA A 276 -25.16 14.73 -10.63
C ALA A 276 -25.70 13.77 -9.56
N CYS A 277 -26.96 13.32 -9.74
CA CYS A 277 -27.71 12.57 -8.74
C CYS A 277 -27.88 11.07 -9.06
N CYS A 278 -27.15 10.51 -10.03
CA CYS A 278 -27.35 9.10 -10.44
C CYS A 278 -27.15 8.07 -9.31
N ASN A 279 -26.26 8.36 -8.34
CA ASN A 279 -26.08 7.57 -7.10
C ASN A 279 -26.62 8.27 -5.85
N LEU A 280 -27.46 9.31 -6.03
CA LEU A 280 -28.04 10.17 -5.00
C LEU A 280 -29.47 10.58 -5.39
N GLN A 281 -30.33 9.62 -5.77
CA GLN A 281 -31.66 9.93 -6.33
C GLN A 281 -32.69 10.35 -5.27
N PHE A 282 -32.69 11.64 -4.90
CA PHE A 282 -33.74 12.30 -4.09
C PHE A 282 -34.71 13.19 -4.91
N LEU A 283 -34.47 13.31 -6.22
CA LEU A 283 -35.28 14.09 -7.16
C LEU A 283 -35.96 13.15 -8.16
N ASP A 284 -37.22 13.47 -8.49
CA ASP A 284 -38.02 12.76 -9.46
C ASP A 284 -38.24 13.67 -10.68
N ARG A 285 -37.97 13.17 -11.90
CA ARG A 285 -38.07 13.99 -13.13
C ARG A 285 -39.47 14.58 -13.30
N GLU A 286 -40.51 13.76 -13.11
CA GLU A 286 -41.92 14.16 -13.20
C GLU A 286 -42.28 15.30 -12.24
N VAL A 287 -41.75 15.28 -11.01
CA VAL A 287 -41.98 16.33 -10.01
C VAL A 287 -41.27 17.62 -10.41
N LEU A 288 -40.07 17.53 -10.98
CA LEU A 288 -39.33 18.69 -11.47
C LEU A 288 -39.99 19.32 -12.71
N THR A 289 -40.41 18.51 -13.70
CA THR A 289 -41.15 19.02 -14.87
C THR A 289 -42.45 19.68 -14.44
N LYS A 290 -43.22 19.10 -13.50
CA LYS A 290 -44.40 19.78 -12.96
C LYS A 290 -44.05 21.12 -12.28
N VAL A 291 -42.98 21.17 -11.50
CA VAL A 291 -42.49 22.41 -10.87
C VAL A 291 -42.05 23.45 -11.91
N VAL A 292 -41.57 23.03 -13.09
CA VAL A 292 -41.35 23.93 -14.23
C VAL A 292 -42.68 24.47 -14.73
N ASP A 293 -43.64 23.61 -15.06
CA ASP A 293 -44.94 24.04 -15.59
C ASP A 293 -45.66 25.01 -14.63
N ASP A 294 -45.79 24.63 -13.35
CA ASP A 294 -46.39 25.45 -12.29
C ASP A 294 -45.73 26.86 -12.22
N VAL A 295 -44.39 26.95 -12.34
CA VAL A 295 -43.66 28.24 -12.26
C VAL A 295 -43.79 29.10 -13.53
N TYR A 296 -43.75 28.51 -14.72
CA TYR A 296 -43.89 29.30 -15.95
C TYR A 296 -45.31 29.82 -16.11
N ASP A 297 -46.31 28.98 -15.82
CA ASP A 297 -47.72 29.34 -15.91
C ASP A 297 -48.06 30.44 -14.89
N GLU A 298 -47.44 30.46 -13.70
CA GLU A 298 -47.50 31.60 -12.75
C GLU A 298 -46.84 32.87 -13.29
N THR A 299 -45.71 32.79 -14.00
CA THR A 299 -45.02 33.97 -14.55
C THR A 299 -45.72 34.58 -15.77
N GLU A 300 -46.64 33.85 -16.41
CA GLU A 300 -47.43 34.33 -17.56
C GLU A 300 -48.78 34.94 -17.12
N GLY A 301 -49.15 34.87 -15.83
CA GLY A 301 -50.41 35.39 -15.27
C GLY A 301 -50.37 36.84 -14.75
N GLU A 302 -51.55 37.49 -14.68
CA GLU A 302 -51.68 38.90 -14.23
C GLU A 302 -51.52 39.09 -12.69
N GLU A 303 -51.74 38.05 -11.88
CA GLU A 303 -51.51 38.08 -10.42
C GLU A 303 -50.26 37.26 -10.05
N MET A 304 -49.10 37.92 -9.97
CA MET A 304 -47.83 37.27 -9.69
C MET A 304 -47.65 36.91 -8.20
N SER A 305 -48.39 35.90 -7.75
CA SER A 305 -48.23 35.25 -6.44
C SER A 305 -46.98 34.36 -6.41
N HIS A 306 -45.79 34.97 -6.45
CA HIS A 306 -44.50 34.26 -6.53
C HIS A 306 -44.40 33.01 -5.64
N ALA A 307 -44.49 31.80 -6.22
CA ALA A 307 -44.22 30.56 -5.50
C ALA A 307 -42.71 30.42 -5.18
N ARG A 308 -42.28 31.10 -4.10
CA ARG A 308 -40.87 31.21 -3.68
C ARG A 308 -40.15 29.85 -3.56
N LYS A 309 -40.85 28.81 -3.11
CA LYS A 309 -40.28 27.47 -2.87
C LYS A 309 -40.04 26.67 -4.18
N PRO A 310 -41.04 26.50 -5.08
CA PRO A 310 -40.80 26.02 -6.46
C PRO A 310 -39.66 26.74 -7.17
N LEU A 311 -39.66 28.09 -7.13
CA LEU A 311 -38.64 28.88 -7.80
C LEU A 311 -37.23 28.69 -7.19
N ALA A 312 -37.13 28.57 -5.86
CA ALA A 312 -35.86 28.22 -5.20
C ALA A 312 -35.35 26.85 -5.63
N LEU A 313 -36.22 25.84 -5.74
CA LEU A 313 -35.84 24.51 -6.23
C LEU A 313 -35.30 24.59 -7.66
N LEU A 314 -35.99 25.27 -8.59
CA LEU A 314 -35.51 25.44 -9.96
C LEU A 314 -34.15 26.13 -10.03
N TYR A 315 -33.94 27.21 -9.28
CA TYR A 315 -32.63 27.87 -9.23
C TYR A 315 -31.53 26.98 -8.63
N SER A 316 -31.84 26.15 -7.62
CA SER A 316 -30.87 25.19 -7.06
C SER A 316 -30.49 24.09 -8.07
N VAL A 317 -31.45 23.61 -8.86
CA VAL A 317 -31.23 22.65 -9.96
C VAL A 317 -30.42 23.29 -11.09
N LEU A 318 -30.74 24.52 -11.49
CA LEU A 318 -29.97 25.28 -12.47
C LEU A 318 -28.51 25.49 -12.02
N ALA A 319 -28.29 25.90 -10.76
CA ALA A 319 -26.96 26.06 -10.19
C ALA A 319 -26.15 24.75 -10.24
N LEU A 320 -26.75 23.64 -9.78
CA LEU A 320 -26.12 22.33 -9.78
C LEU A 320 -25.83 21.82 -11.20
N SER A 321 -26.75 22.02 -12.16
CA SER A 321 -26.53 21.65 -13.56
C SER A 321 -25.28 22.31 -14.15
N ARG A 322 -25.00 23.58 -13.81
CA ARG A 322 -23.80 24.28 -14.30
C ARG A 322 -22.49 23.69 -13.75
N ARG A 323 -22.50 22.89 -12.68
CA ARG A 323 -21.32 22.13 -12.24
C ARG A 323 -21.15 20.84 -13.05
N TYR A 324 -22.23 20.12 -13.35
CA TYR A 324 -22.16 18.77 -13.93
C TYR A 324 -22.34 18.67 -15.47
N ASP A 325 -22.86 19.70 -16.13
CA ASP A 325 -23.12 19.67 -17.59
C ASP A 325 -21.83 19.53 -18.41
N VAL A 326 -21.57 18.36 -19.00
CA VAL A 326 -20.40 18.12 -19.87
C VAL A 326 -20.63 18.53 -21.33
N THR A 327 -21.88 18.85 -21.72
CA THR A 327 -22.24 19.14 -23.12
C THR A 327 -21.97 20.60 -23.50
N VAL A 328 -21.95 21.49 -22.50
CA VAL A 328 -21.48 22.87 -22.64
C VAL A 328 -19.96 22.86 -22.39
N PRO A 329 -19.12 23.13 -23.42
CA PRO A 329 -17.68 23.28 -23.23
C PRO A 329 -17.41 24.33 -22.14
N PRO A 330 -16.33 24.21 -21.35
CA PRO A 330 -15.92 25.32 -20.49
C PRO A 330 -15.74 26.55 -21.38
N PRO A 331 -16.53 27.63 -21.21
CA PRO A 331 -16.42 28.77 -22.11
C PRO A 331 -15.03 29.39 -21.94
N ASP A 332 -14.33 29.60 -23.06
CA ASP A 332 -12.94 30.09 -23.18
C ASP A 332 -12.72 31.54 -22.66
N LYS A 333 -13.57 32.02 -21.75
CA LYS A 333 -13.53 33.35 -21.15
C LYS A 333 -13.86 33.27 -19.64
N LYS A 334 -12.81 33.39 -18.83
CA LYS A 334 -12.85 33.84 -17.41
C LYS A 334 -13.98 33.26 -16.53
N GLY A 335 -14.10 31.92 -16.48
CA GLY A 335 -14.90 31.25 -15.43
C GLY A 335 -16.41 31.50 -15.47
N GLU A 336 -16.97 31.92 -16.62
CA GLU A 336 -18.38 32.28 -16.78
C GLU A 336 -19.36 31.17 -16.33
N ARG A 337 -19.01 29.89 -16.54
CA ARG A 337 -19.75 28.72 -16.04
C ARG A 337 -19.92 28.74 -14.51
N THR A 338 -18.86 29.06 -13.77
CA THR A 338 -18.88 29.19 -12.31
C THR A 338 -19.66 30.41 -11.87
N ILE A 339 -19.50 31.55 -12.56
CA ILE A 339 -20.23 32.80 -12.26
C ILE A 339 -21.75 32.59 -12.43
N ASN A 340 -22.18 31.95 -13.52
CA ASN A 340 -23.59 31.69 -13.76
C ASN A 340 -24.18 30.63 -12.80
N GLY A 341 -23.41 29.60 -12.42
CA GLY A 341 -23.79 28.69 -11.34
C GLY A 341 -24.00 29.42 -10.00
N LEU A 342 -23.05 30.31 -9.64
CA LEU A 342 -23.11 31.11 -8.42
C LEU A 342 -24.28 32.09 -8.38
N ARG A 343 -24.65 32.67 -9.52
CA ARG A 343 -25.86 33.52 -9.66
C ARG A 343 -27.13 32.76 -9.30
N TYR A 344 -27.35 31.58 -9.90
CA TYR A 344 -28.52 30.75 -9.57
C TYR A 344 -28.49 30.25 -8.13
N PHE A 345 -27.31 29.86 -7.61
CA PHE A 345 -27.17 29.48 -6.20
C PHE A 345 -27.57 30.63 -5.24
N ARG A 346 -27.13 31.86 -5.53
CA ARG A 346 -27.51 33.06 -4.75
C ARG A 346 -29.00 33.35 -4.85
N ALA A 347 -29.62 33.19 -6.02
CA ALA A 347 -31.06 33.35 -6.20
C ALA A 347 -31.86 32.31 -5.38
N SER A 348 -31.45 31.03 -5.39
CA SER A 348 -32.00 29.99 -4.53
C SER A 348 -31.88 30.34 -3.04
N ARG A 349 -30.67 30.75 -2.60
CA ARG A 349 -30.39 31.16 -1.20
C ARG A 349 -31.20 32.37 -0.74
N ALA A 350 -31.60 33.26 -1.66
CA ALA A 350 -32.43 34.42 -1.34
C ALA A 350 -33.94 34.10 -1.23
N LEU A 351 -34.38 33.00 -1.85
CA LEU A 351 -35.78 32.57 -1.86
C LEU A 351 -36.09 31.49 -0.82
N LEU A 352 -35.08 30.72 -0.41
CA LEU A 352 -35.17 29.69 0.62
C LEU A 352 -34.38 30.10 1.87
N ASP A 353 -35.07 30.24 3.01
CA ASP A 353 -34.44 30.31 4.32
C ASP A 353 -34.02 28.89 4.77
N PRO A 354 -32.71 28.56 4.84
CA PRO A 354 -32.24 27.23 5.21
C PRO A 354 -32.50 26.89 6.69
N ALA A 355 -32.63 27.91 7.56
CA ALA A 355 -32.90 27.71 8.98
C ALA A 355 -34.40 27.45 9.26
N ASN A 356 -35.28 27.80 8.31
CA ASN A 356 -36.73 27.64 8.42
C ASN A 356 -37.30 26.66 7.37
N CYS A 357 -36.58 25.57 7.13
CA CYS A 357 -36.98 24.50 6.22
C CYS A 357 -37.99 23.56 6.92
N GLN A 358 -39.25 23.55 6.46
CA GLN A 358 -40.36 22.81 7.11
C GLN A 358 -41.10 21.84 6.16
N ASP A 359 -40.65 21.70 4.90
CA ASP A 359 -41.35 20.91 3.89
C ASP A 359 -40.40 20.23 2.89
N VAL A 360 -40.93 19.27 2.15
CA VAL A 360 -40.17 18.41 1.23
C VAL A 360 -39.63 19.16 0.01
N MET A 361 -40.31 20.22 -0.46
CA MET A 361 -39.82 21.05 -1.56
C MET A 361 -38.58 21.85 -1.12
N SER A 362 -38.67 22.46 0.07
CA SER A 362 -37.58 23.16 0.73
C SER A 362 -36.38 22.24 0.99
N LEU A 363 -36.60 21.00 1.45
CA LEU A 363 -35.52 20.01 1.64
C LEU A 363 -34.84 19.61 0.32
N ARG A 364 -35.60 19.43 -0.77
CA ARG A 364 -35.03 19.15 -2.11
C ARG A 364 -34.14 20.29 -2.60
N ALA A 365 -34.57 21.54 -2.43
CA ALA A 365 -33.78 22.71 -2.79
C ALA A 365 -32.50 22.83 -1.94
N LEU A 366 -32.61 22.56 -0.63
CA LEU A 366 -31.47 22.55 0.29
C LEU A 366 -30.45 21.43 -0.03
N LEU A 367 -30.91 20.22 -0.39
CA LEU A 367 -30.03 19.15 -0.87
C LEU A 367 -29.31 19.50 -2.18
N CYS A 368 -29.99 20.16 -3.13
CA CYS A 368 -29.33 20.67 -4.34
C CYS A 368 -28.26 21.72 -4.00
N MET A 369 -28.51 22.60 -3.03
CA MET A 369 -27.52 23.56 -2.53
C MET A 369 -26.33 22.89 -1.83
N ILE A 370 -26.56 21.84 -1.03
CA ILE A 370 -25.51 21.01 -0.42
C ILE A 370 -24.59 20.42 -1.51
N LEU A 371 -25.16 19.76 -2.52
CA LEU A 371 -24.39 19.19 -3.64
C LEU A 371 -23.66 20.27 -4.45
N TYR A 372 -24.26 21.45 -4.64
CA TYR A 372 -23.59 22.57 -5.28
C TYR A 372 -22.37 23.05 -4.47
N THR A 373 -22.50 23.20 -3.14
CA THR A 373 -21.38 23.60 -2.27
C THR A 373 -20.28 22.55 -2.21
N GLN A 374 -20.63 21.26 -2.18
CA GLN A 374 -19.66 20.17 -2.30
C GLN A 374 -18.90 20.25 -3.64
N ALA A 375 -19.64 20.32 -4.75
CA ALA A 375 -19.08 20.36 -6.10
C ALA A 375 -18.31 21.66 -6.41
N SER A 376 -18.33 22.65 -5.51
CA SER A 376 -17.65 23.95 -5.63
C SER A 376 -16.51 24.13 -4.60
N SER A 377 -16.12 23.07 -3.89
CA SER A 377 -15.09 23.11 -2.82
C SER A 377 -15.40 24.13 -1.71
N MET A 378 -16.68 24.25 -1.32
CA MET A 378 -17.15 25.10 -0.23
C MET A 378 -17.52 24.22 0.98
N MET A 379 -16.56 23.45 1.49
CA MET A 379 -16.87 22.28 2.32
C MET A 379 -17.36 22.63 3.72
N SER A 380 -16.90 23.73 4.30
CA SER A 380 -17.41 24.27 5.57
C SER A 380 -18.85 24.77 5.44
N THR A 381 -19.19 25.43 4.32
CA THR A 381 -20.57 25.83 4.00
C THR A 381 -21.47 24.62 3.75
N CYS A 382 -20.95 23.60 3.06
CA CYS A 382 -21.63 22.34 2.81
C CYS A 382 -22.03 21.65 4.14
N TYR A 383 -21.09 21.54 5.09
CA TYR A 383 -21.38 21.01 6.42
C TYR A 383 -22.45 21.82 7.17
N SER A 384 -22.41 23.15 7.09
CA SER A 384 -23.43 24.02 7.70
C SER A 384 -24.84 23.77 7.13
N TYR A 385 -24.96 23.58 5.81
CA TYR A 385 -26.24 23.23 5.19
C TYR A 385 -26.69 21.80 5.53
N ILE A 386 -25.77 20.83 5.66
CA ILE A 386 -26.09 19.48 6.12
C ILE A 386 -26.68 19.54 7.54
N CYS A 387 -26.06 20.26 8.47
CA CYS A 387 -26.57 20.42 9.84
C CYS A 387 -28.00 21.01 9.87
N MET A 388 -28.27 22.04 9.06
CA MET A 388 -29.63 22.62 8.94
C MET A 388 -30.62 21.64 8.31
N ALA A 389 -30.22 20.91 7.26
CA ALA A 389 -31.06 19.89 6.63
C ALA A 389 -31.36 18.70 7.58
N VAL A 390 -30.41 18.31 8.42
CA VAL A 390 -30.57 17.28 9.47
C VAL A 390 -31.57 17.75 10.52
N ALA A 391 -31.42 18.98 11.02
CA ALA A 391 -32.36 19.56 11.98
C ALA A 391 -33.80 19.61 11.42
N ALA A 392 -33.97 20.12 10.20
CA ALA A 392 -35.26 20.13 9.51
C ALA A 392 -35.85 18.73 9.31
N SER A 393 -35.04 17.77 8.84
CA SER A 393 -35.47 16.38 8.61
C SER A 393 -35.89 15.66 9.89
N LEU A 394 -35.24 15.96 11.02
CA LEU A 394 -35.62 15.46 12.35
C LEU A 394 -36.93 16.08 12.82
N GLN A 395 -37.11 17.40 12.70
CA GLN A 395 -38.37 18.09 13.05
C GLN A 395 -39.56 17.58 12.22
N MET A 396 -39.35 17.33 10.93
CA MET A 396 -40.34 16.78 10.01
C MET A 396 -40.58 15.26 10.17
N GLY A 397 -39.80 14.57 11.02
CA GLY A 397 -39.95 13.14 11.29
C GLY A 397 -39.53 12.21 10.14
N LEU A 398 -38.62 12.62 9.25
CA LEU A 398 -38.19 11.79 8.11
C LEU A 398 -37.51 10.48 8.54
N PHE A 399 -36.87 10.48 9.71
CA PHE A 399 -36.16 9.34 10.27
C PHE A 399 -37.04 8.44 11.16
N THR A 400 -38.31 8.80 11.42
CA THR A 400 -39.21 8.09 12.35
C THR A 400 -40.43 7.49 11.65
N GLU A 401 -40.62 6.19 11.87
CA GLU A 401 -41.69 5.41 11.24
C GLU A 401 -43.09 5.82 11.73
N SER A 402 -43.20 6.24 12.99
CA SER A 402 -44.43 6.75 13.59
C SER A 402 -44.91 8.05 12.95
N ALA A 403 -44.00 8.98 12.65
CA ALA A 403 -44.32 10.25 11.99
C ALA A 403 -44.74 10.06 10.53
N SER A 404 -44.35 8.94 9.91
CA SER A 404 -44.68 8.61 8.53
C SER A 404 -45.93 7.72 8.39
N LYS A 405 -46.51 7.23 9.49
CA LYS A 405 -47.53 6.16 9.49
C LYS A 405 -48.74 6.48 8.60
N ASP A 406 -49.29 7.68 8.75
CA ASP A 406 -50.55 8.09 8.13
C ASP A 406 -50.35 8.85 6.80
N LEU A 407 -49.11 8.89 6.28
CA LEU A 407 -48.77 9.53 5.01
C LEU A 407 -49.05 8.63 3.79
N PRO A 408 -49.27 9.20 2.58
CA PRO A 408 -49.30 8.44 1.33
C PRO A 408 -47.97 7.72 1.07
N GLU A 409 -48.03 6.55 0.44
CA GLU A 409 -46.82 5.71 0.21
C GLU A 409 -45.80 6.41 -0.69
N SER A 410 -46.25 7.19 -1.68
CA SER A 410 -45.40 8.04 -2.53
C SER A 410 -44.61 9.07 -1.70
N GLU A 411 -45.23 9.68 -0.68
CA GLU A 411 -44.56 10.62 0.20
C GLU A 411 -43.55 9.92 1.13
N LYS A 412 -43.89 8.73 1.64
CA LYS A 412 -42.95 7.90 2.43
C LYS A 412 -41.70 7.55 1.62
N HIS A 413 -41.86 7.15 0.35
CA HIS A 413 -40.73 6.86 -0.53
C HIS A 413 -39.83 8.08 -0.75
N VAL A 414 -40.40 9.26 -1.03
CA VAL A 414 -39.63 10.50 -1.19
C VAL A 414 -38.89 10.88 0.10
N ARG A 415 -39.57 10.86 1.25
CA ARG A 415 -38.98 11.13 2.57
C ARG A 415 -37.81 10.20 2.88
N ARG A 416 -37.95 8.91 2.57
CA ARG A 416 -36.90 7.89 2.75
C ARG A 416 -35.68 8.13 1.84
N ARG A 417 -35.88 8.48 0.57
CA ARG A 417 -34.78 8.83 -0.36
C ARG A 417 -34.01 10.07 0.11
N ILE A 418 -34.72 11.10 0.55
CA ILE A 418 -34.12 12.32 1.12
C ILE A 418 -33.30 11.98 2.39
N ALA A 419 -33.86 11.18 3.31
CA ALA A 419 -33.17 10.74 4.52
C ALA A 419 -31.88 9.94 4.21
N ALA A 420 -31.92 9.03 3.23
CA ALA A 420 -30.77 8.25 2.79
C ALA A 420 -29.68 9.14 2.17
N VAL A 421 -30.03 10.04 1.25
CA VAL A 421 -29.08 10.98 0.64
C VAL A 421 -28.46 11.91 1.68
N LEU A 422 -29.25 12.40 2.64
CA LEU A 422 -28.74 13.23 3.72
C LEU A 422 -27.78 12.49 4.65
N TYR A 423 -28.03 11.20 4.95
CA TYR A 423 -27.11 10.34 5.70
C TYR A 423 -25.78 10.10 4.95
N MET A 424 -25.86 9.92 3.62
CA MET A 424 -24.68 9.82 2.75
C MET A 424 -23.85 11.10 2.77
N MET A 425 -24.50 12.25 2.65
CA MET A 425 -23.83 13.56 2.70
C MET A 425 -23.22 13.86 4.06
N ASP A 426 -23.94 13.62 5.17
CA ASP A 426 -23.41 13.76 6.53
C ASP A 426 -22.15 12.90 6.73
N THR A 427 -22.25 11.60 6.47
CA THR A 427 -21.13 10.67 6.67
C THR A 427 -19.93 11.02 5.78
N TYR A 428 -20.15 11.34 4.50
CA TYR A 428 -19.05 11.69 3.58
C TYR A 428 -18.35 13.01 3.98
N VAL A 429 -19.12 14.08 4.18
CA VAL A 429 -18.55 15.42 4.45
C VAL A 429 -17.87 15.49 5.82
N THR A 430 -18.46 14.88 6.85
CA THR A 430 -17.81 14.82 8.18
C THR A 430 -16.53 13.98 8.14
N THR A 431 -16.50 12.88 7.38
CA THR A 431 -15.27 12.08 7.17
C THR A 431 -14.17 12.88 6.46
N ALA A 432 -14.52 13.63 5.41
CA ALA A 432 -13.57 14.48 4.69
C ALA A 432 -12.96 15.57 5.58
N LEU A 433 -13.81 16.22 6.41
CA LEU A 433 -13.44 17.28 7.35
C LEU A 433 -12.83 16.76 8.67
N GLY A 434 -12.81 15.45 8.91
CA GLY A 434 -12.35 14.85 10.17
C GLY A 434 -13.27 15.12 11.37
N LEU A 435 -14.52 15.52 11.13
CA LEU A 435 -15.50 15.90 12.15
C LEU A 435 -16.34 14.71 12.64
N PRO A 436 -16.97 14.79 13.82
CA PRO A 436 -17.96 13.80 14.26
C PRO A 436 -19.18 13.78 13.33
N ARG A 437 -19.72 12.58 13.04
CA ARG A 437 -20.95 12.41 12.25
C ARG A 437 -22.17 12.95 13.01
N THR A 438 -23.06 13.68 12.34
CA THR A 438 -24.29 14.21 12.97
C THR A 438 -25.34 13.12 13.17
N LEU A 439 -25.46 12.19 12.20
CA LEU A 439 -26.42 11.09 12.20
C LEU A 439 -25.82 9.77 12.71
N ARG A 440 -24.92 9.85 13.71
CA ARG A 440 -24.15 8.70 14.23
C ARG A 440 -25.03 7.53 14.67
N ASP A 441 -26.01 7.81 15.53
CA ASP A 441 -26.84 6.78 16.20
C ASP A 441 -28.03 6.29 15.37
N MET A 442 -28.09 6.62 14.07
CA MET A 442 -29.17 6.20 13.19
C MET A 442 -29.10 4.70 12.84
N GLU A 443 -30.24 4.02 12.93
CA GLU A 443 -30.37 2.63 12.45
C GLU A 443 -30.05 2.52 10.95
N PRO A 444 -29.21 1.57 10.50
CA PRO A 444 -28.83 1.44 9.08
C PRO A 444 -30.02 1.33 8.11
N ASP A 445 -31.07 0.61 8.50
CA ASP A 445 -32.27 0.37 7.68
C ASP A 445 -33.13 1.65 7.48
N ARG A 446 -32.89 2.69 8.29
CA ARG A 446 -33.49 4.04 8.16
C ARG A 446 -32.72 4.91 7.17
N ALA A 447 -31.46 4.58 6.89
CA ALA A 447 -30.58 5.29 5.98
C ALA A 447 -30.54 4.67 4.56
N LEU A 448 -31.44 3.74 4.24
CA LEU A 448 -31.56 3.13 2.91
C LEU A 448 -32.72 3.77 2.11
N PRO A 449 -32.53 4.06 0.81
CA PRO A 449 -33.54 4.74 -0.03
C PRO A 449 -34.76 3.84 -0.31
N THR A 450 -34.57 2.53 -0.26
CA THR A 450 -35.61 1.48 -0.35
C THR A 450 -35.38 0.45 0.75
N LEU A 451 -36.44 -0.25 1.18
CA LEU A 451 -36.31 -1.38 2.12
C LEU A 451 -35.86 -2.68 1.42
N THR A 452 -36.26 -2.85 0.17
CA THR A 452 -35.91 -4.00 -0.66
C THR A 452 -34.69 -3.65 -1.53
N PRO A 453 -33.65 -4.51 -1.56
CA PRO A 453 -32.53 -4.37 -2.48
C PRO A 453 -33.02 -4.42 -3.95
N PRO A 454 -32.59 -3.49 -4.82
CA PRO A 454 -32.84 -3.57 -6.25
C PRO A 454 -32.22 -4.82 -6.88
N THR A 455 -33.01 -5.59 -7.63
CA THR A 455 -32.59 -6.86 -8.27
C THR A 455 -32.11 -6.69 -9.71
N SER A 456 -32.23 -5.48 -10.27
CA SER A 456 -31.82 -5.14 -11.63
C SER A 456 -30.94 -3.90 -11.59
N ILE A 457 -29.88 -3.89 -12.41
CA ILE A 457 -29.04 -2.71 -12.62
C ILE A 457 -29.81 -1.53 -13.25
N HIS A 458 -30.89 -1.82 -13.98
CA HIS A 458 -31.76 -0.82 -14.61
C HIS A 458 -32.78 -0.19 -13.64
N ASP A 459 -32.85 -0.65 -12.38
CA ASP A 459 -33.66 0.02 -11.36
C ASP A 459 -33.04 1.40 -11.05
N PRO A 460 -33.79 2.52 -11.15
CA PRO A 460 -33.26 3.84 -10.84
C PRO A 460 -32.63 3.92 -9.44
N MET A 461 -33.14 3.17 -8.46
CA MET A 461 -32.61 3.14 -7.10
C MET A 461 -31.32 2.34 -6.95
N PHE A 462 -30.90 1.52 -7.93
CA PHE A 462 -29.75 0.62 -7.83
C PHE A 462 -28.47 1.33 -7.35
N GLY A 463 -28.04 2.37 -8.08
CA GLY A 463 -26.81 3.12 -7.75
C GLY A 463 -26.89 3.83 -6.40
N THR A 464 -28.07 4.38 -6.06
CA THR A 464 -28.30 5.07 -4.78
C THR A 464 -28.33 4.09 -3.60
N TYR A 465 -28.90 2.90 -3.78
CA TYR A 465 -28.92 1.84 -2.78
C TYR A 465 -27.52 1.26 -2.54
N ALA A 466 -26.80 0.93 -3.61
CA ALA A 466 -25.43 0.43 -3.53
C ALA A 466 -24.50 1.44 -2.84
N HIS A 467 -24.60 2.73 -3.19
CA HIS A 467 -23.85 3.80 -2.54
C HIS A 467 -24.22 3.96 -1.06
N SER A 468 -25.51 3.90 -0.70
CA SER A 468 -25.97 3.96 0.70
C SER A 468 -25.37 2.84 1.55
N ARG A 469 -25.30 1.61 1.01
CA ARG A 469 -24.65 0.47 1.67
C ARG A 469 -23.14 0.67 1.85
N LEU A 470 -22.47 1.23 0.85
CA LEU A 470 -21.03 1.52 0.92
C LEU A 470 -20.70 2.62 1.95
N ILE A 471 -21.55 3.64 2.04
CA ILE A 471 -21.47 4.67 3.08
C ILE A 471 -21.66 4.09 4.49
N GLN A 472 -22.51 3.06 4.67
CA GLN A 472 -22.62 2.37 5.95
C GLN A 472 -21.32 1.65 6.33
N ILE A 473 -20.56 1.13 5.36
CA ILE A 473 -19.22 0.59 5.60
C ILE A 473 -18.25 1.72 5.97
N LEU A 474 -18.25 2.85 5.24
CA LEU A 474 -17.45 4.04 5.58
C LEU A 474 -17.70 4.52 7.02
N ALA A 475 -18.95 4.54 7.46
CA ALA A 475 -19.33 4.87 8.83
C ALA A 475 -18.69 3.93 9.86
N VAL A 476 -18.68 2.62 9.59
CA VAL A 476 -18.02 1.61 10.45
C VAL A 476 -16.50 1.77 10.43
N THR A 477 -15.89 2.05 9.27
CA THR A 477 -14.45 2.36 9.14
C THR A 477 -14.06 3.53 10.04
N VAL A 478 -14.80 4.64 9.96
CA VAL A 478 -14.55 5.85 10.75
C VAL A 478 -14.76 5.60 12.24
N GLU A 479 -15.79 4.86 12.65
CA GLU A 479 -16.00 4.55 14.07
C GLU A 479 -14.96 3.59 14.65
N SER A 480 -14.41 2.68 13.82
CA SER A 480 -13.41 1.70 14.22
C SER A 480 -12.00 2.29 14.28
N ASN A 481 -11.65 3.11 13.29
CA ASN A 481 -10.30 3.67 13.13
C ASN A 481 -10.17 5.08 13.71
N HIS A 482 -11.27 5.80 13.97
CA HIS A 482 -11.26 7.21 14.40
C HIS A 482 -12.27 7.46 15.54
N PRO A 483 -12.16 6.79 16.71
CA PRO A 483 -13.13 6.92 17.79
C PRO A 483 -13.03 8.30 18.43
N VAL A 484 -13.92 9.20 18.01
CA VAL A 484 -14.08 10.57 18.53
C VAL A 484 -14.18 10.61 20.06
N THR A 485 -14.68 9.54 20.69
CA THR A 485 -15.11 9.55 22.10
C THR A 485 -14.18 8.86 23.11
N LYS A 486 -13.35 7.87 22.72
CA LYS A 486 -12.29 7.26 23.59
C LYS A 486 -11.20 6.59 22.74
N PRO A 487 -9.90 6.69 23.08
CA PRO A 487 -8.86 5.91 22.43
C PRO A 487 -9.01 4.39 22.72
N ILE A 488 -8.72 3.55 21.73
CA ILE A 488 -8.74 2.08 21.82
C ILE A 488 -7.30 1.63 22.05
N GLY A 489 -6.83 1.86 23.27
CA GLY A 489 -5.42 1.71 23.62
C GLY A 489 -4.54 2.86 23.11
N GLN A 490 -3.31 2.87 23.60
CA GLN A 490 -2.24 3.79 23.25
C GLN A 490 -0.97 2.95 23.13
N LYS A 491 -0.23 3.12 22.03
CA LYS A 491 1.08 2.49 21.80
C LYS A 491 2.04 3.63 21.43
N ASN A 492 3.17 3.73 22.12
CA ASN A 492 4.22 4.76 21.90
C ASN A 492 3.77 6.25 21.87
N GLY A 493 2.60 6.60 22.40
CA GLY A 493 2.04 7.97 22.33
C GLY A 493 0.99 8.17 21.23
N PHE A 494 0.90 7.22 20.31
CA PHE A 494 -0.02 7.24 19.18
C PHE A 494 -1.27 6.39 19.44
N TYR A 495 -2.32 6.70 18.67
CA TYR A 495 -3.60 5.99 18.74
C TYR A 495 -3.50 4.60 18.10
N GLY A 496 -3.97 3.57 18.81
CA GLY A 496 -3.97 2.17 18.35
C GLY A 496 -5.31 1.70 17.76
N VAL A 497 -5.25 0.76 16.81
CA VAL A 497 -6.42 0.06 16.25
C VAL A 497 -6.22 -1.44 16.36
N GLU A 498 -7.23 -2.15 16.87
CA GLU A 498 -7.26 -3.61 16.89
C GLU A 498 -7.28 -4.19 15.46
N TYR A 499 -6.33 -5.09 15.14
CA TYR A 499 -6.18 -5.71 13.83
C TYR A 499 -7.49 -6.32 13.30
N SER A 500 -8.22 -7.01 14.18
CA SER A 500 -9.50 -7.67 13.87
C SER A 500 -10.60 -6.72 13.38
N LYS A 501 -10.57 -5.43 13.75
CA LYS A 501 -11.53 -4.42 13.26
C LYS A 501 -11.25 -4.03 11.80
N ILE A 502 -9.97 -4.03 11.41
CA ILE A 502 -9.54 -3.75 10.04
C ILE A 502 -10.02 -4.90 9.13
N VAL A 503 -9.65 -6.14 9.46
CA VAL A 503 -10.07 -7.35 8.74
C VAL A 503 -11.61 -7.44 8.63
N ALA A 504 -12.34 -7.24 9.73
CA ALA A 504 -13.81 -7.26 9.69
C ALA A 504 -14.43 -6.17 8.79
N THR A 505 -13.70 -5.08 8.53
CA THR A 505 -14.10 -4.01 7.60
C THR A 505 -13.73 -4.36 6.17
N GLU A 506 -12.55 -4.94 5.93
CA GLU A 506 -12.12 -5.50 4.64
C GLU A 506 -13.12 -6.54 4.13
N GLU A 507 -13.51 -7.51 4.97
CA GLU A 507 -14.50 -8.52 4.60
C GLU A 507 -15.86 -7.92 4.22
N GLN A 508 -16.31 -6.87 4.91
CA GLN A 508 -17.57 -6.19 4.58
C GLN A 508 -17.49 -5.48 3.22
N LEU A 509 -16.34 -4.88 2.94
CA LEU A 509 -16.06 -4.18 1.69
C LEU A 509 -15.94 -5.16 0.51
N GLU A 510 -15.24 -6.28 0.69
CA GLU A 510 -15.16 -7.39 -0.27
C GLU A 510 -16.55 -8.01 -0.53
N ARG A 511 -17.33 -8.28 0.52
CA ARG A 511 -18.71 -8.79 0.38
C ARG A 511 -19.61 -7.82 -0.40
N TRP A 512 -19.50 -6.52 -0.15
CA TRP A 512 -20.25 -5.51 -0.91
C TRP A 512 -19.86 -5.51 -2.39
N TYR A 513 -18.56 -5.60 -2.71
CA TYR A 513 -18.07 -5.64 -4.08
C TYR A 513 -18.56 -6.89 -4.81
N ASN A 514 -18.45 -8.07 -4.18
CA ASN A 514 -18.87 -9.34 -4.75
C ASN A 514 -20.40 -9.47 -4.91
N GLN A 515 -21.20 -8.63 -4.25
CA GLN A 515 -22.65 -8.55 -4.39
C GLN A 515 -23.11 -7.48 -5.39
N LEU A 516 -22.21 -6.65 -5.92
CA LEU A 516 -22.56 -5.56 -6.82
C LEU A 516 -22.89 -6.09 -8.23
N LEU A 517 -24.08 -5.78 -8.74
CA LEU A 517 -24.44 -6.10 -10.12
C LEU A 517 -23.59 -5.27 -11.09
N VAL A 518 -22.94 -5.94 -12.05
CA VAL A 518 -22.02 -5.34 -13.03
C VAL A 518 -22.75 -5.07 -14.35
N ALA A 519 -22.41 -3.97 -15.04
CA ALA A 519 -22.98 -3.61 -16.34
C ALA A 519 -22.35 -4.44 -17.47
N PRO A 520 -22.95 -4.45 -18.67
CA PRO A 520 -22.23 -4.87 -19.88
C PRO A 520 -20.91 -4.11 -20.01
N SER A 521 -19.89 -4.74 -20.60
CA SER A 521 -18.57 -4.10 -20.71
C SER A 521 -18.64 -2.84 -21.57
N GLU A 522 -17.75 -1.88 -21.31
CA GLU A 522 -17.66 -0.60 -22.04
C GLU A 522 -17.51 -0.79 -23.57
N GLN A 523 -16.98 -1.94 -23.99
CA GLN A 523 -16.84 -2.36 -25.39
C GLN A 523 -18.17 -2.79 -26.07
N GLN A 524 -19.24 -3.01 -25.29
CA GLN A 524 -20.56 -3.46 -25.75
C GLN A 524 -21.63 -2.37 -25.66
N ALA A 525 -21.38 -1.29 -24.91
CA ALA A 525 -22.33 -0.20 -24.71
C ALA A 525 -22.40 0.75 -25.91
N GLN A 526 -23.60 1.21 -26.28
CA GLN A 526 -23.75 2.20 -27.35
C GLN A 526 -23.50 3.63 -26.82
N PRO A 527 -22.67 4.45 -27.49
CA PRO A 527 -22.45 5.85 -27.10
C PRO A 527 -23.76 6.64 -27.09
N GLY A 528 -24.11 7.23 -25.93
CA GLY A 528 -25.30 8.04 -25.75
C GLY A 528 -26.60 7.28 -25.41
N GLY A 529 -26.57 5.94 -25.29
CA GLY A 529 -27.70 5.15 -24.78
C GLY A 529 -27.84 5.18 -23.25
N ASP A 530 -28.88 4.54 -22.72
CA ASP A 530 -29.09 4.40 -21.26
C ASP A 530 -27.92 3.70 -20.55
N ASP A 531 -27.18 2.83 -21.26
CA ASP A 531 -25.96 2.18 -20.78
C ASP A 531 -24.91 3.18 -20.26
N SER A 532 -24.83 4.38 -20.86
CA SER A 532 -23.90 5.44 -20.43
C SER A 532 -24.16 5.91 -19.00
N LYS A 533 -25.44 5.95 -18.58
CA LYS A 533 -25.84 6.30 -17.21
C LYS A 533 -25.42 5.20 -16.22
N LEU A 534 -25.55 3.94 -16.61
CA LEU A 534 -25.17 2.78 -15.81
C LEU A 534 -23.65 2.70 -15.63
N ILE A 535 -22.88 2.90 -16.69
CA ILE A 535 -21.42 2.97 -16.65
C ILE A 535 -20.98 4.10 -15.72
N ARG A 536 -21.55 5.31 -15.83
CA ARG A 536 -21.25 6.43 -14.94
C ARG A 536 -21.55 6.09 -13.47
N SER A 537 -22.72 5.52 -13.20
CA SER A 537 -23.11 5.05 -11.86
C SER A 537 -22.05 4.10 -11.27
N GLN A 538 -21.60 3.11 -12.04
CA GLN A 538 -20.60 2.14 -11.61
C GLN A 538 -19.19 2.71 -11.44
N LEU A 539 -18.74 3.60 -12.34
CA LEU A 539 -17.47 4.29 -12.19
C LEU A 539 -17.44 5.10 -10.90
N MET A 540 -18.53 5.83 -10.58
CA MET A 540 -18.62 6.54 -9.29
C MET A 540 -18.68 5.58 -8.10
N LEU A 541 -19.41 4.47 -8.17
CA LEU A 541 -19.40 3.43 -7.12
C LEU A 541 -17.98 2.87 -6.88
N ARG A 542 -17.19 2.68 -7.93
CA ARG A 542 -15.78 2.25 -7.84
C ARG A 542 -14.87 3.31 -7.23
N MET A 543 -15.10 4.60 -7.54
CA MET A 543 -14.39 5.70 -6.89
C MET A 543 -14.75 5.80 -5.40
N TYR A 544 -16.03 5.64 -5.03
CA TYR A 544 -16.44 5.58 -3.63
C TYR A 544 -15.83 4.37 -2.91
N TYR A 545 -15.72 3.21 -3.58
CA TYR A 545 -15.10 2.01 -3.00
C TYR A 545 -13.63 2.26 -2.66
N ALA A 546 -12.88 2.83 -3.62
CA ALA A 546 -11.50 3.24 -3.40
C ALA A 546 -11.38 4.30 -2.29
N HIS A 547 -12.35 5.21 -2.15
CA HIS A 547 -12.39 6.16 -1.04
C HIS A 547 -12.56 5.47 0.33
N VAL A 548 -13.40 4.42 0.44
CA VAL A 548 -13.52 3.64 1.69
C VAL A 548 -12.21 2.91 2.01
N GLN A 549 -11.56 2.29 1.02
CA GLN A 549 -10.23 1.67 1.21
C GLN A 549 -9.20 2.72 1.66
N MET A 550 -9.16 3.88 1.01
CA MET A 550 -8.26 4.96 1.40
C MET A 550 -8.53 5.41 2.84
N VAL A 551 -9.79 5.58 3.26
CA VAL A 551 -10.11 5.94 4.65
C VAL A 551 -9.74 4.84 5.66
N LEU A 552 -9.82 3.57 5.26
CA LEU A 552 -9.42 2.40 6.06
C LEU A 552 -7.90 2.37 6.30
N TYR A 553 -7.09 2.42 5.24
CA TYR A 553 -5.63 2.21 5.33
C TYR A 553 -4.83 3.48 5.63
N ARG A 554 -5.34 4.67 5.29
CA ARG A 554 -4.58 5.92 5.41
C ARG A 554 -3.94 6.22 6.78
N PRO A 555 -4.46 5.80 7.95
CA PRO A 555 -3.79 6.04 9.23
C PRO A 555 -2.51 5.23 9.41
N PHE A 556 -2.30 4.21 8.58
CA PHE A 556 -1.24 3.21 8.72
C PHE A 556 -0.09 3.42 7.72
N LEU A 557 -0.15 4.40 6.81
CA LEU A 557 0.80 4.57 5.70
C LEU A 557 2.28 4.60 6.12
N HIS A 558 2.63 5.12 7.30
CA HIS A 558 4.00 5.04 7.85
C HIS A 558 4.60 3.62 7.89
N HIS A 559 3.79 2.56 8.06
CA HIS A 559 4.28 1.17 8.03
C HIS A 559 4.68 0.73 6.61
N ALA A 560 4.22 1.42 5.57
CA ALA A 560 4.64 1.24 4.19
C ALA A 560 5.71 2.27 3.74
N LEU A 561 6.18 3.11 4.68
CA LEU A 561 7.23 4.12 4.48
C LEU A 561 8.47 3.85 5.35
N LYS A 562 8.55 2.67 5.99
CA LYS A 562 9.79 2.14 6.55
C LYS A 562 10.55 1.41 5.45
N ASP A 563 11.86 1.65 5.35
CA ASP A 563 12.76 0.95 4.45
C ASP A 563 13.08 -0.46 4.99
N ASP A 564 12.06 -1.30 5.06
CA ASP A 564 12.15 -2.74 5.35
C ASP A 564 12.62 -3.48 4.09
N TYR A 565 13.92 -3.74 3.95
CA TYR A 565 14.48 -4.48 2.81
C TYR A 565 14.24 -6.00 2.97
N LYS A 566 13.02 -6.43 2.65
CA LYS A 566 12.62 -7.85 2.62
C LYS A 566 13.39 -8.58 1.51
N LEU A 567 14.40 -9.36 1.89
CA LEU A 567 15.21 -10.16 0.96
C LEU A 567 14.55 -11.52 0.72
N ASN A 568 13.37 -11.50 0.09
CA ASN A 568 12.56 -12.70 -0.14
C ASN A 568 12.38 -13.07 -1.62
N SER A 569 12.82 -12.19 -2.54
CA SER A 569 12.85 -12.40 -3.99
C SER A 569 14.14 -11.84 -4.59
N LEU A 570 14.33 -11.98 -5.91
CA LEU A 570 15.44 -11.35 -6.65
C LEU A 570 15.02 -10.07 -7.39
N ASP A 571 13.77 -9.61 -7.24
CA ASP A 571 13.23 -8.51 -8.05
C ASP A 571 13.90 -7.15 -7.72
N ASP A 572 14.37 -6.99 -6.48
CA ASP A 572 15.10 -5.81 -5.97
C ASP A 572 16.64 -6.00 -5.94
N ILE A 573 17.15 -6.98 -6.72
CA ILE A 573 18.58 -7.33 -6.77
C ILE A 573 19.07 -7.31 -8.22
N MET A 574 19.93 -6.34 -8.56
CA MET A 574 20.57 -6.26 -9.87
C MET A 574 22.00 -6.82 -9.85
N SER A 575 22.47 -7.46 -10.92
CA SER A 575 23.91 -7.76 -11.04
C SER A 575 24.72 -6.46 -11.15
N ASN A 576 25.85 -6.39 -10.45
CA ASN A 576 26.82 -5.30 -10.56
C ASN A 576 27.43 -5.13 -11.96
N GLN A 577 27.24 -6.11 -12.86
CA GLN A 577 27.58 -6.02 -14.30
C GLN A 577 26.51 -5.33 -15.15
N LYS A 578 25.41 -4.87 -14.52
CA LYS A 578 24.31 -4.12 -15.16
C LYS A 578 24.02 -2.78 -14.47
N TYR A 579 24.24 -2.71 -13.16
CA TYR A 579 24.02 -1.51 -12.37
C TYR A 579 24.93 -0.36 -12.80
N LEU A 580 24.33 0.76 -13.19
CA LEU A 580 25.03 1.95 -13.68
C LEU A 580 25.17 3.08 -12.65
N GLY A 581 24.70 2.89 -11.41
CA GLY A 581 24.80 3.91 -10.36
C GLY A 581 23.50 4.61 -9.97
N ASP A 582 22.39 4.31 -10.65
CA ASP A 582 21.06 4.77 -10.25
C ASP A 582 20.55 3.99 -9.03
N TYR A 583 20.53 4.62 -7.85
CA TYR A 583 20.09 3.98 -6.62
C TYR A 583 18.56 3.81 -6.53
N GLU A 584 17.80 4.38 -7.48
CA GLU A 584 16.34 4.24 -7.56
C GLU A 584 15.90 3.00 -8.36
N ASP A 585 16.79 2.42 -9.18
CA ASP A 585 16.53 1.20 -9.97
C ASP A 585 16.30 -0.05 -9.11
N VAL A 586 17.13 -0.23 -8.07
CA VAL A 586 17.14 -1.35 -7.09
C VAL A 586 17.80 -0.91 -5.79
N ASN A 587 17.45 -1.54 -4.67
CA ASN A 587 18.15 -1.30 -3.40
C ASN A 587 19.43 -2.15 -3.24
N TRP A 588 19.60 -3.23 -4.01
CA TRP A 588 20.72 -4.15 -3.88
C TRP A 588 21.43 -4.47 -5.20
N VAL A 589 22.76 -4.58 -5.14
CA VAL A 589 23.58 -5.09 -6.23
C VAL A 589 24.35 -6.35 -5.83
N ALA A 590 24.35 -7.34 -6.71
CA ALA A 590 24.98 -8.63 -6.52
C ALA A 590 26.24 -8.81 -7.37
N SER A 591 27.27 -9.39 -6.76
CA SER A 591 28.27 -10.22 -7.45
C SER A 591 28.12 -11.67 -6.98
N GLY A 592 28.39 -12.63 -7.86
CA GLY A 592 27.96 -14.02 -7.66
C GLY A 592 26.51 -14.25 -8.12
N ASP A 593 25.96 -15.40 -7.74
CA ASP A 593 24.66 -15.89 -8.20
C ASP A 593 23.71 -16.15 -7.00
N PRO A 594 23.07 -15.10 -6.44
CA PRO A 594 22.07 -15.27 -5.38
C PRO A 594 20.82 -15.99 -5.89
N LEU A 595 20.11 -16.69 -5.01
CA LEU A 595 18.89 -17.44 -5.34
C LEU A 595 17.76 -17.12 -4.36
N ALA A 596 16.56 -16.84 -4.84
CA ALA A 596 15.36 -16.80 -3.98
C ALA A 596 15.02 -18.21 -3.47
N TYR A 597 14.55 -18.30 -2.22
CA TYR A 597 14.21 -19.56 -1.56
C TYR A 597 12.91 -19.43 -0.75
N ASN A 598 11.92 -20.23 -1.14
CA ASN A 598 10.58 -20.35 -0.54
C ASN A 598 9.81 -19.03 -0.38
N ASP A 599 10.12 -18.00 -1.19
CA ASP A 599 9.50 -16.66 -1.12
C ASP A 599 9.66 -15.95 0.26
N ASP A 600 10.62 -16.43 1.07
CA ASP A 600 10.91 -16.03 2.46
C ASP A 600 12.37 -15.56 2.67
N SER A 601 13.28 -15.87 1.74
CA SER A 601 14.72 -15.60 1.89
C SER A 601 15.49 -15.60 0.57
N VAL A 602 16.67 -14.96 0.58
CA VAL A 602 17.68 -15.04 -0.47
C VAL A 602 18.88 -15.84 0.04
N LEU A 603 19.32 -16.80 -0.78
CA LEU A 603 20.54 -17.57 -0.58
C LEU A 603 21.73 -16.81 -1.16
N LEU A 604 22.73 -16.56 -0.33
CA LEU A 604 24.07 -16.21 -0.80
C LEU A 604 24.77 -17.52 -1.18
N THR A 605 25.13 -17.72 -2.44
CA THR A 605 25.68 -19.01 -2.91
C THR A 605 27.20 -18.95 -3.15
N MET A 606 27.86 -20.10 -3.01
CA MET A 606 29.30 -20.23 -3.27
C MET A 606 29.61 -21.63 -3.82
N ALA A 607 29.78 -21.70 -5.14
CA ALA A 607 30.19 -22.91 -5.85
C ALA A 607 31.72 -22.99 -6.00
N PRO A 608 32.30 -24.17 -6.31
CA PRO A 608 33.72 -24.32 -6.60
C PRO A 608 34.22 -23.34 -7.68
N ASP A 609 35.48 -22.92 -7.58
CA ASP A 609 36.17 -21.94 -8.45
C ASP A 609 35.54 -20.52 -8.49
N THR A 610 34.47 -20.24 -7.75
CA THR A 610 33.88 -18.89 -7.63
C THR A 610 34.56 -18.04 -6.55
N SER A 611 34.17 -16.76 -6.47
CA SER A 611 34.46 -15.87 -5.35
C SER A 611 33.33 -15.85 -4.31
N GLY A 612 32.33 -16.72 -4.44
CA GLY A 612 31.10 -16.67 -3.65
C GLY A 612 30.13 -15.58 -4.12
N THR A 613 29.25 -15.15 -3.20
CA THR A 613 28.24 -14.11 -3.44
C THR A 613 28.48 -12.94 -2.49
N LEU A 614 28.37 -11.72 -3.02
CA LEU A 614 28.33 -10.47 -2.26
C LEU A 614 27.11 -9.67 -2.75
N LEU A 615 26.15 -9.44 -1.86
CA LEU A 615 25.12 -8.42 -2.00
C LEU A 615 25.62 -7.13 -1.33
N MET A 616 25.34 -6.00 -1.95
CA MET A 616 25.74 -4.67 -1.47
C MET A 616 24.60 -3.68 -1.71
N SER A 617 24.28 -2.85 -0.72
CA SER A 617 23.25 -1.83 -0.87
C SER A 617 23.66 -0.77 -1.91
N THR A 618 22.70 -0.24 -2.66
CA THR A 618 22.92 0.88 -3.60
C THR A 618 23.02 2.21 -2.88
N LYS A 619 22.26 2.36 -1.80
CA LYS A 619 22.26 3.50 -0.88
C LYS A 619 23.38 3.39 0.17
N TYR A 620 23.89 4.54 0.61
CA TYR A 620 24.91 4.67 1.65
C TYR A 620 24.27 5.08 2.99
N VAL A 621 24.84 4.59 4.09
CA VAL A 621 24.50 4.95 5.47
C VAL A 621 25.73 5.57 6.11
N TRP A 622 25.62 6.79 6.65
CA TRP A 622 26.74 7.43 7.36
C TRP A 622 26.76 7.11 8.85
N TYR A 623 25.61 7.17 9.50
CA TYR A 623 25.40 6.69 10.86
C TYR A 623 23.99 6.09 10.93
N GLY A 624 23.77 5.13 11.80
CA GLY A 624 22.49 4.43 11.88
C GLY A 624 22.52 3.16 12.70
N LYS A 625 21.35 2.55 12.86
CA LYS A 625 21.16 1.21 13.41
C LYS A 625 20.72 0.27 12.29
N ILE A 626 21.56 -0.71 11.99
CA ILE A 626 21.42 -1.62 10.85
C ILE A 626 21.36 -3.04 11.37
N SER A 627 20.30 -3.77 11.02
CA SER A 627 20.07 -5.14 11.47
C SER A 627 19.82 -6.09 10.30
N ALA A 628 20.49 -7.24 10.31
CA ALA A 628 20.29 -8.31 9.33
C ALA A 628 19.80 -9.60 10.03
N THR A 629 18.73 -10.20 9.50
CA THR A 629 18.19 -11.48 9.98
C THR A 629 18.65 -12.60 9.05
N MET A 630 19.53 -13.47 9.54
CA MET A 630 20.26 -14.42 8.70
C MET A 630 20.64 -15.74 9.39
N ARG A 631 20.99 -16.72 8.55
CA ARG A 631 21.61 -18.01 8.89
C ARG A 631 22.93 -18.14 8.15
N THR A 632 23.98 -18.55 8.86
CA THR A 632 25.35 -18.64 8.33
C THR A 632 25.55 -19.89 7.47
N SER A 633 26.71 -20.00 6.83
CA SER A 633 27.20 -21.25 6.22
C SER A 633 28.22 -21.96 7.12
N ALA A 634 28.49 -23.24 6.85
CA ALA A 634 29.40 -24.07 7.63
C ALA A 634 30.42 -24.79 6.74
N GLY A 635 31.57 -25.16 7.29
CA GLY A 635 32.71 -25.78 6.61
C GLY A 635 34.03 -25.03 6.85
N ALA A 636 35.15 -25.76 6.82
CA ALA A 636 36.48 -25.15 6.80
C ALA A 636 36.64 -24.24 5.57
N GLY A 637 37.26 -23.08 5.76
CA GLY A 637 37.51 -22.11 4.69
C GLY A 637 36.28 -21.34 4.18
N VAL A 638 35.09 -21.57 4.75
CA VAL A 638 33.83 -20.93 4.35
C VAL A 638 33.52 -19.82 5.34
N VAL A 639 33.36 -18.58 4.87
CA VAL A 639 33.05 -17.43 5.74
C VAL A 639 31.79 -16.73 5.26
N THR A 640 30.85 -16.50 6.17
CA THR A 640 29.70 -15.61 5.95
C THR A 640 30.00 -14.28 6.62
N ALA A 641 29.58 -13.15 6.03
CA ALA A 641 29.79 -11.85 6.65
C ALA A 641 28.62 -10.88 6.43
N PHE A 642 28.40 -10.00 7.40
CA PHE A 642 27.54 -8.82 7.37
C PHE A 642 28.41 -7.63 7.77
N ILE A 643 28.65 -6.72 6.82
CA ILE A 643 29.69 -5.69 6.90
C ILE A 643 29.08 -4.33 6.54
N LEU A 644 29.54 -3.26 7.20
CA LEU A 644 29.39 -1.88 6.71
C LEU A 644 30.74 -1.43 6.15
N MET A 645 30.81 -1.05 4.87
CA MET A 645 32.08 -0.73 4.20
C MET A 645 31.99 0.58 3.40
N SER A 646 32.91 1.51 3.63
CA SER A 646 33.04 2.75 2.88
C SER A 646 34.01 2.63 1.69
N ASP A 647 33.97 3.59 0.77
CA ASP A 647 34.87 3.59 -0.39
C ASP A 647 36.32 3.89 -0.03
N VAL A 648 36.57 4.51 1.14
CA VAL A 648 37.92 4.68 1.71
C VAL A 648 38.36 3.53 2.61
N LYS A 649 37.53 2.48 2.76
CA LYS A 649 37.77 1.28 3.58
C LYS A 649 37.67 1.49 5.09
N ASP A 650 36.82 2.40 5.54
CA ASP A 650 36.25 2.24 6.89
C ASP A 650 35.30 1.02 6.87
N GLU A 651 35.43 0.16 7.87
CA GLU A 651 34.80 -1.16 7.89
C GLU A 651 34.29 -1.50 9.30
N ILE A 652 33.09 -2.08 9.40
CA ILE A 652 32.49 -2.57 10.66
C ILE A 652 31.85 -3.94 10.39
N ASP A 653 32.27 -4.95 11.14
CA ASP A 653 32.04 -6.36 10.78
C ASP A 653 31.19 -7.13 11.79
N PHE A 654 30.37 -8.01 11.23
CA PHE A 654 30.06 -9.34 11.76
C PHE A 654 30.56 -10.40 10.76
N GLU A 655 31.55 -11.21 11.15
CA GLU A 655 32.02 -12.37 10.39
C GLU A 655 31.70 -13.69 11.10
N PHE A 656 31.44 -14.72 10.31
CA PHE A 656 31.07 -16.06 10.78
C PHE A 656 31.95 -17.09 10.10
N VAL A 657 32.89 -17.64 10.86
CA VAL A 657 33.83 -18.66 10.39
C VAL A 657 33.14 -20.02 10.40
N GLY A 658 33.10 -20.71 9.26
CA GLY A 658 32.32 -21.94 9.07
C GLY A 658 32.71 -23.16 9.93
N VAL A 659 33.75 -23.06 10.78
CA VAL A 659 34.10 -24.09 11.79
C VAL A 659 33.65 -23.73 13.21
N ASP A 660 33.13 -22.53 13.45
CA ASP A 660 32.60 -22.05 14.74
C ASP A 660 31.15 -21.59 14.54
N MET A 661 30.19 -22.43 14.94
CA MET A 661 28.75 -22.14 14.79
C MET A 661 28.16 -21.42 16.01
N ASP A 662 28.93 -21.26 17.08
CA ASP A 662 28.49 -20.75 18.39
C ASP A 662 28.87 -19.27 18.62
N HIS A 663 29.67 -18.67 17.71
CA HIS A 663 30.14 -17.29 17.83
C HIS A 663 29.98 -16.50 16.53
N ALA A 664 29.68 -15.22 16.67
CA ALA A 664 29.91 -14.19 15.66
C ALA A 664 31.22 -13.45 15.98
N GLN A 665 32.05 -13.15 15.00
CA GLN A 665 33.24 -12.32 15.19
C GLN A 665 32.90 -10.88 14.86
N SER A 666 33.03 -9.99 15.84
CA SER A 666 32.90 -8.55 15.64
C SER A 666 34.26 -7.93 15.39
N ASN A 667 34.38 -7.06 14.40
CA ASN A 667 35.62 -6.34 14.11
C ASN A 667 35.34 -4.97 13.49
N TYR A 668 36.39 -4.15 13.35
CA TYR A 668 36.32 -2.88 12.63
C TYR A 668 37.71 -2.48 12.11
N TYR A 669 37.74 -1.74 11.00
CA TYR A 669 38.96 -1.16 10.44
C TYR A 669 38.75 0.31 10.07
N PHE A 670 39.82 1.10 10.16
CA PHE A 670 39.87 2.49 9.73
C PHE A 670 40.69 2.59 8.45
N GLN A 671 40.09 3.13 7.39
CA GLN A 671 40.72 3.35 6.08
C GLN A 671 41.55 2.16 5.53
N GLY A 672 41.09 0.92 5.77
CA GLY A 672 41.73 -0.31 5.29
C GLY A 672 43.05 -0.64 6.00
N ILE A 673 43.38 0.05 7.09
CA ILE A 673 44.51 -0.28 7.95
C ILE A 673 44.16 -1.55 8.74
N THR A 674 44.73 -2.68 8.33
CA THR A 674 44.45 -3.98 8.98
C THR A 674 45.07 -4.03 10.38
N ASP A 675 44.22 -4.04 11.41
CA ASP A 675 44.57 -4.32 12.80
C ASP A 675 43.81 -5.56 13.28
N TYR A 676 44.55 -6.64 13.51
CA TYR A 676 43.99 -7.95 13.86
C TYR A 676 43.70 -8.10 15.37
N GLU A 677 44.06 -7.11 16.21
CA GLU A 677 43.78 -7.15 17.67
C GLU A 677 42.36 -6.66 18.03
N ASN A 678 41.70 -5.97 17.09
CA ASN A 678 40.35 -5.42 17.23
C ASN A 678 39.24 -6.50 17.22
N GLY A 679 39.51 -7.70 16.71
CA GLY A 679 38.54 -8.80 16.65
C GLY A 679 38.08 -9.27 18.03
N LYS A 680 36.78 -9.55 18.19
CA LYS A 680 36.19 -10.16 19.41
C LYS A 680 35.08 -11.15 19.05
N ASN A 681 35.18 -12.38 19.55
CA ASN A 681 34.11 -13.38 19.46
C ASN A 681 32.97 -13.01 20.42
N LEU A 682 31.75 -13.01 19.89
CA LEU A 682 30.50 -12.75 20.58
C LEU A 682 29.67 -14.04 20.54
N SER A 683 29.37 -14.63 21.71
CA SER A 683 28.63 -15.89 21.77
C SER A 683 27.17 -15.71 21.34
N VAL A 684 26.67 -16.66 20.56
CA VAL A 684 25.28 -16.71 20.07
C VAL A 684 24.47 -17.67 20.94
N SER A 685 23.16 -17.43 21.03
CA SER A 685 22.24 -18.22 21.87
C SER A 685 22.01 -19.65 21.36
N SER A 686 22.24 -19.90 20.06
CA SER A 686 22.16 -21.22 19.43
C SER A 686 22.98 -21.30 18.13
N ASP A 687 23.09 -22.50 17.55
CA ASP A 687 23.78 -22.79 16.28
C ASP A 687 23.31 -21.85 15.16
N THR A 688 24.23 -21.03 14.65
CA THR A 688 24.01 -19.98 13.64
C THR A 688 23.67 -20.49 12.23
N ARG A 689 23.96 -21.77 11.94
CA ARG A 689 23.65 -22.41 10.66
C ARG A 689 22.24 -23.02 10.68
N GLN A 690 21.82 -23.55 11.83
CA GLN A 690 20.53 -24.21 12.04
C GLN A 690 19.41 -23.21 12.36
N ASN A 691 19.70 -22.16 13.13
CA ASN A 691 18.72 -21.18 13.60
C ASN A 691 18.98 -19.82 12.97
N SER A 692 17.93 -19.03 12.80
CA SER A 692 18.04 -17.64 12.34
C SER A 692 18.25 -16.72 13.54
N HIS A 693 19.18 -15.78 13.41
CA HIS A 693 19.47 -14.77 14.41
C HIS A 693 19.43 -13.38 13.80
N THR A 694 19.19 -12.36 14.63
CA THR A 694 19.21 -10.96 14.20
C THR A 694 20.47 -10.29 14.73
N TYR A 695 21.35 -9.90 13.80
CA TYR A 695 22.62 -9.24 14.10
C TYR A 695 22.47 -7.75 13.83
N THR A 696 22.80 -6.91 14.81
CA THR A 696 22.56 -5.46 14.71
C THR A 696 23.81 -4.66 15.06
N ILE A 697 24.14 -3.70 14.20
CA ILE A 697 25.19 -2.69 14.38
C ILE A 697 24.49 -1.35 14.66
N ASP A 698 24.69 -0.77 15.85
CA ASP A 698 24.30 0.62 16.20
C ASP A 698 25.54 1.50 16.14
N TRP A 699 25.62 2.36 15.13
CA TRP A 699 26.79 3.17 14.82
C TRP A 699 26.47 4.66 14.89
N LYS A 700 27.21 5.37 15.73
CA LYS A 700 27.17 6.82 15.92
C LYS A 700 28.58 7.41 15.80
N PRO A 701 28.72 8.75 15.68
CA PRO A 701 30.03 9.40 15.57
C PRO A 701 31.01 9.06 16.71
N ASP A 702 30.49 8.77 17.91
CA ASP A 702 31.30 8.51 19.11
C ASP A 702 31.44 7.02 19.48
N TYR A 703 30.64 6.11 18.91
CA TYR A 703 30.69 4.68 19.24
C TYR A 703 30.08 3.75 18.18
N VAL A 704 30.51 2.49 18.19
CA VAL A 704 29.82 1.36 17.55
C VAL A 704 29.42 0.35 18.63
N SER A 705 28.19 -0.15 18.57
CA SER A 705 27.71 -1.25 19.41
C SER A 705 27.16 -2.41 18.58
N TRP A 706 27.50 -3.64 18.97
CA TRP A 706 27.03 -4.88 18.34
C TRP A 706 26.03 -5.58 19.25
N TYR A 707 24.91 -6.01 18.66
CA TYR A 707 23.85 -6.77 19.32
C TYR A 707 23.58 -8.06 18.56
N ILE A 708 23.17 -9.10 19.29
CA ILE A 708 22.65 -10.36 18.72
C ILE A 708 21.35 -10.68 19.46
N ASP A 709 20.27 -10.90 18.71
CA ASP A 709 18.92 -11.14 19.25
C ASP A 709 18.50 -10.07 20.29
N ASP A 710 18.66 -8.79 19.92
CA ASP A 710 18.48 -7.58 20.75
C ASP A 710 19.36 -7.47 22.02
N GLN A 711 20.21 -8.46 22.32
CA GLN A 711 21.17 -8.38 23.42
C GLN A 711 22.45 -7.65 22.99
N GLN A 712 22.80 -6.55 23.66
CA GLN A 712 24.07 -5.84 23.45
C GLN A 712 25.24 -6.67 23.97
N LEU A 713 26.21 -6.97 23.12
CA LEU A 713 27.37 -7.82 23.46
C LEU A 713 28.72 -7.09 23.42
N ARG A 714 28.83 -6.01 22.63
CA ARG A 714 30.05 -5.21 22.52
C ARG A 714 29.72 -3.74 22.26
N THR A 715 30.54 -2.84 22.80
CA THR A 715 30.63 -1.44 22.39
C THR A 715 32.11 -1.07 22.25
N VAL A 716 32.45 -0.20 21.29
CA VAL A 716 33.76 0.44 21.12
C VAL A 716 33.52 1.94 21.03
N TYR A 717 34.22 2.72 21.85
CA TYR A 717 34.12 4.18 21.81
C TYR A 717 35.26 4.79 20.98
N ARG A 718 34.94 5.82 20.18
CA ARG A 718 35.91 6.48 19.29
C ARG A 718 37.14 7.01 20.04
N ASN A 719 36.95 7.54 21.25
CA ASN A 719 38.05 8.06 22.07
C ASN A 719 39.07 6.99 22.52
N GLU A 720 38.70 5.71 22.54
CA GLU A 720 39.58 4.58 22.87
C GLU A 720 40.47 4.15 21.69
N THR A 721 40.15 4.59 20.47
CA THR A 721 40.86 4.23 19.22
C THR A 721 41.97 5.22 18.82
N TYR A 722 42.38 6.11 19.73
CA TYR A 722 43.39 7.13 19.42
C TYR A 722 44.77 6.51 19.21
N ASN A 723 45.34 6.71 18.03
CA ASN A 723 46.67 6.24 17.66
C ASN A 723 47.70 7.38 17.79
N GLU A 724 48.57 7.29 18.79
CA GLU A 724 49.62 8.28 19.07
C GLU A 724 50.64 8.45 17.93
N THR A 725 50.81 7.47 17.04
CA THR A 725 51.77 7.58 15.92
C THR A 725 51.20 8.40 14.78
N THR A 726 49.91 8.23 14.46
CA THR A 726 49.23 8.98 13.39
C THR A 726 48.54 10.25 13.88
N GLN A 727 48.46 10.45 15.21
CA GLN A 727 47.72 11.53 15.88
C GLN A 727 46.24 11.61 15.45
N GLN A 728 45.61 10.43 15.30
CA GLN A 728 44.26 10.26 14.75
C GLN A 728 43.51 9.16 15.47
N TYR A 729 42.17 9.25 15.47
CA TYR A 729 41.29 8.17 15.91
C TYR A 729 41.11 7.17 14.78
N HIS A 730 41.58 5.94 14.97
CA HIS A 730 41.38 4.84 14.04
C HIS A 730 39.97 4.26 14.24
N PHE A 731 38.96 5.03 13.83
CA PHE A 731 37.54 4.71 14.02
C PHE A 731 36.75 4.88 12.72
N PRO A 732 35.86 3.92 12.35
CA PRO A 732 35.00 4.03 11.19
C PRO A 732 34.10 5.28 11.26
N GLN A 733 34.20 6.16 10.27
CA GLN A 733 33.60 7.50 10.35
C GLN A 733 33.10 8.06 9.00
N THR A 734 33.09 7.27 7.93
CA THR A 734 32.73 7.72 6.57
C THR A 734 31.57 6.94 5.97
N PRO A 735 30.72 7.54 5.11
CA PRO A 735 29.55 6.88 4.54
C PRO A 735 29.85 5.48 3.95
N SER A 736 29.12 4.49 4.45
CA SER A 736 29.33 3.07 4.18
C SER A 736 28.11 2.43 3.53
N ARG A 737 28.34 1.37 2.75
CA ARG A 737 27.27 0.52 2.23
C ARG A 737 27.13 -0.74 3.08
N VAL A 738 25.89 -1.20 3.23
CA VAL A 738 25.60 -2.51 3.82
C VAL A 738 26.04 -3.58 2.82
N GLN A 739 26.80 -4.55 3.30
CA GLN A 739 27.31 -5.68 2.53
C GLN A 739 26.98 -6.99 3.24
N LEU A 740 26.51 -7.96 2.47
CA LEU A 740 26.20 -9.32 2.92
C LEU A 740 26.92 -10.30 1.99
N SER A 741 27.80 -11.13 2.54
CA SER A 741 28.60 -12.04 1.71
C SER A 741 28.68 -13.46 2.25
N LEU A 742 28.91 -14.38 1.30
CA LEU A 742 29.43 -15.71 1.56
C LEU A 742 30.66 -15.85 0.66
N TRP A 743 31.85 -15.97 1.25
CA TRP A 743 33.11 -15.89 0.52
C TRP A 743 34.10 -17.01 0.91
N PRO A 744 34.97 -17.43 -0.04
CA PRO A 744 35.83 -18.59 0.13
C PRO A 744 37.19 -18.20 0.74
N ALA A 745 37.22 -17.95 2.05
CA ALA A 745 38.43 -17.56 2.79
C ALA A 745 39.54 -18.63 2.77
N GLY A 746 39.19 -19.91 2.70
CA GLY A 746 40.12 -21.04 2.62
C GLY A 746 40.54 -21.44 1.20
N ARG A 747 40.59 -20.52 0.23
CA ARG A 747 41.23 -20.81 -1.06
C ARG A 747 42.74 -20.85 -0.93
N SER A 748 43.39 -21.75 -1.65
CA SER A 748 44.84 -21.92 -1.67
C SER A 748 45.62 -20.75 -2.29
N ASP A 749 44.94 -19.79 -2.94
CA ASP A 749 45.52 -18.53 -3.44
C ASP A 749 45.38 -17.35 -2.45
N ASN A 750 44.70 -17.51 -1.32
CA ASN A 750 44.63 -16.51 -0.25
C ASN A 750 45.88 -16.53 0.64
N ALA A 751 46.03 -15.49 1.49
CA ALA A 751 47.10 -15.45 2.48
C ALA A 751 46.95 -16.58 3.52
N GLN A 752 48.06 -17.23 3.88
CA GLN A 752 48.05 -18.37 4.81
C GLN A 752 47.40 -18.04 6.18
N GLY A 753 47.50 -16.79 6.64
CA GLY A 753 46.82 -16.32 7.85
C GLY A 753 45.30 -16.43 7.75
N THR A 754 44.72 -15.95 6.63
CA THR A 754 43.30 -16.03 6.32
C THR A 754 42.81 -17.47 6.21
N ILE A 755 43.57 -18.33 5.52
CA ILE A 755 43.24 -19.77 5.41
C ILE A 755 43.22 -20.43 6.80
N ASN A 756 44.22 -20.15 7.63
CA ASN A 756 44.32 -20.71 8.98
C ASN A 756 43.19 -20.22 9.90
N TRP A 757 42.87 -18.91 9.87
CA TRP A 757 41.77 -18.31 10.63
C TRP A 757 40.41 -18.90 10.23
N ALA A 758 40.19 -19.13 8.93
CA ALA A 758 38.97 -19.76 8.42
C ALA A 758 38.86 -21.27 8.71
N GLY A 759 39.80 -21.86 9.46
CA GLY A 759 39.80 -23.27 9.83
C GLY A 759 40.44 -24.22 8.81
N GLY A 760 41.09 -23.71 7.77
CA GLY A 760 41.80 -24.50 6.74
C GLY A 760 41.28 -24.28 5.32
N GLU A 761 41.70 -25.16 4.41
CA GLU A 761 41.22 -25.17 3.02
C GLU A 761 39.76 -25.67 2.91
N ILE A 762 39.06 -25.23 1.87
CA ILE A 762 37.65 -25.60 1.61
C ILE A 762 37.54 -27.03 1.09
N ASP A 763 36.76 -27.86 1.80
CA ASP A 763 36.35 -29.18 1.32
C ASP A 763 35.12 -29.10 0.40
N TRP A 764 35.35 -28.99 -0.91
CA TRP A 764 34.28 -28.99 -1.92
C TRP A 764 33.51 -30.33 -2.06
N ASN A 765 33.75 -31.32 -1.21
CA ASN A 765 32.93 -32.54 -1.08
C ASN A 765 32.28 -32.67 0.31
N SER A 766 32.28 -31.59 1.11
CA SER A 766 31.72 -31.55 2.45
C SER A 766 30.22 -31.82 2.49
N GLN A 767 29.75 -32.42 3.59
CA GLN A 767 28.32 -32.59 3.90
C GLN A 767 27.51 -31.30 3.92
N TYR A 768 28.16 -30.14 4.09
CA TYR A 768 27.49 -28.83 4.11
C TYR A 768 27.25 -28.27 2.70
N MET A 769 27.97 -28.78 1.68
CA MET A 769 27.78 -28.39 0.29
C MET A 769 26.53 -29.07 -0.27
N THR A 770 25.49 -28.29 -0.54
CA THR A 770 24.18 -28.78 -1.00
C THR A 770 23.98 -28.37 -2.47
N ASN A 771 23.48 -29.27 -3.32
CA ASN A 771 23.21 -28.99 -4.74
C ASN A 771 24.41 -28.44 -5.55
N GLY A 772 25.65 -28.67 -5.09
CA GLY A 772 26.86 -28.20 -5.74
C GLY A 772 27.41 -26.84 -5.25
N TYR A 773 26.86 -26.28 -4.17
CA TYR A 773 27.33 -25.02 -3.58
C TYR A 773 27.18 -24.98 -2.05
N TYR A 774 28.00 -24.17 -1.40
CA TYR A 774 27.74 -23.69 -0.05
C TYR A 774 26.73 -22.55 -0.09
N TYR A 775 25.95 -22.38 0.97
CA TYR A 775 25.03 -21.25 1.08
C TYR A 775 24.88 -20.72 2.51
N ALA A 776 24.60 -19.42 2.59
CA ALA A 776 24.03 -18.72 3.74
C ALA A 776 22.65 -18.19 3.35
N MET A 777 21.78 -17.89 4.32
CA MET A 777 20.41 -17.39 4.07
C MET A 777 20.24 -16.03 4.71
N VAL A 778 19.67 -15.06 4.00
CA VAL A 778 19.24 -13.78 4.57
C VAL A 778 17.76 -13.58 4.24
N SER A 779 16.96 -13.22 5.23
CA SER A 779 15.52 -12.99 5.07
C SER A 779 15.15 -11.51 5.07
N ASP A 780 15.86 -10.70 5.85
CA ASP A 780 15.49 -9.30 6.07
C ASP A 780 16.71 -8.45 6.43
N VAL A 781 16.73 -7.22 5.94
CA VAL A 781 17.63 -6.16 6.40
C VAL A 781 16.79 -4.91 6.71
N ASN A 782 17.01 -4.34 7.88
CA ASN A 782 16.38 -3.09 8.31
C ASN A 782 17.47 -2.04 8.60
N VAL A 783 17.24 -0.80 8.17
CA VAL A 783 18.19 0.32 8.26
C VAL A 783 17.48 1.54 8.84
N GLU A 784 17.88 1.96 10.03
CA GLU A 784 17.47 3.21 10.66
C GLU A 784 18.62 4.21 10.58
N CYS A 785 18.60 5.14 9.62
CA CYS A 785 19.63 6.17 9.50
C CYS A 785 19.53 7.22 10.61
N TYR A 786 20.69 7.73 11.06
CA TYR A 786 20.80 8.86 11.99
C TYR A 786 21.23 10.13 11.27
N ASP A 787 20.97 11.29 11.91
CA ASP A 787 21.43 12.59 11.41
C ASP A 787 22.97 12.64 11.28
N PRO A 788 23.51 13.32 10.23
CA PRO A 788 24.94 13.61 10.11
C PRO A 788 25.50 14.42 11.30
N PRO A 789 26.83 14.40 11.53
CA PRO A 789 27.46 15.17 12.62
C PRO A 789 27.33 16.69 12.39
N ASP A 790 26.98 17.47 13.41
CA ASP A 790 26.66 18.93 13.35
C ASP A 790 27.57 19.83 12.48
N ASN A 791 28.84 19.46 12.29
CA ASN A 791 29.84 20.24 11.55
C ASN A 791 30.14 19.70 10.13
N PHE A 792 29.31 18.82 9.57
CA PHE A 792 29.50 18.30 8.22
C PHE A 792 29.35 19.39 7.14
N ASN A 793 30.04 19.22 6.01
CA ASN A 793 29.95 20.19 4.92
C ASN A 793 28.70 19.96 4.06
N LYS A 794 27.63 20.74 4.28
CA LYS A 794 26.44 20.77 3.40
C LYS A 794 26.67 21.64 2.15
N ASP A 795 27.81 21.44 1.49
CA ASP A 795 28.12 22.04 0.20
C ASP A 795 27.33 21.32 -0.91
N PHE A 796 26.31 22.01 -1.41
CA PHE A 796 25.62 21.75 -2.68
C PHE A 796 24.49 20.71 -2.76
N GLY A 797 23.99 20.05 -1.70
CA GLY A 797 22.73 19.27 -1.84
C GLY A 797 22.31 18.26 -0.78
N ASP A 798 21.50 17.29 -1.22
CA ASP A 798 20.90 16.19 -0.44
C ASP A 798 20.95 14.81 -1.13
N LYS A 799 21.62 14.67 -2.28
CA LYS A 799 21.56 13.46 -3.13
C LYS A 799 22.72 12.48 -2.98
N ALA A 800 23.95 12.98 -2.84
CA ALA A 800 25.15 12.14 -2.91
C ALA A 800 26.23 12.58 -1.94
N TYR A 801 26.90 11.61 -1.33
CA TYR A 801 28.11 11.83 -0.54
C TYR A 801 29.34 11.94 -1.46
N TYR A 802 30.25 12.86 -1.16
CA TYR A 802 31.57 12.91 -1.77
C TYR A 802 32.63 13.44 -0.79
N TYR A 803 33.89 13.12 -1.04
CA TYR A 803 35.00 13.64 -0.23
C TYR A 803 35.54 14.93 -0.84
N THR A 804 35.59 15.99 -0.04
CA THR A 804 36.16 17.31 -0.41
C THR A 804 37.69 17.29 -0.51
N THR A 805 38.33 16.29 0.08
CA THR A 805 39.78 16.05 -0.01
C THR A 805 40.06 14.55 -0.13
N THR A 806 41.26 14.17 -0.55
CA THR A 806 41.69 12.76 -0.63
C THR A 806 41.95 12.12 0.74
N TYR A 807 41.73 12.83 1.84
CA TYR A 807 42.07 12.37 3.19
C TYR A 807 40.99 11.47 3.81
N GLY A 808 39.75 11.54 3.34
CA GLY A 808 38.75 10.49 3.60
C GLY A 808 38.28 10.34 5.05
N THR A 809 38.18 11.43 5.81
CA THR A 809 37.66 11.45 7.19
C THR A 809 36.32 12.17 7.27
N ASN A 810 35.62 12.08 8.42
CA ASN A 810 34.26 12.59 8.56
C ASN A 810 34.12 14.10 8.31
N ASP A 811 35.11 14.90 8.69
CA ASP A 811 35.22 16.34 8.42
C ASP A 811 35.44 16.69 6.94
N THR A 812 35.81 15.70 6.11
CA THR A 812 35.99 15.87 4.66
C THR A 812 34.79 15.44 3.84
N VAL A 813 33.80 14.79 4.44
CA VAL A 813 32.57 14.35 3.77
C VAL A 813 31.65 15.55 3.53
N ALA A 814 31.17 15.68 2.29
CA ALA A 814 30.15 16.65 1.90
C ALA A 814 28.94 15.96 1.25
N ILE A 815 27.78 16.63 1.30
CA ILE A 815 26.53 16.17 0.69
C ILE A 815 26.13 17.12 -0.44
N GLY A 816 26.16 16.61 -1.68
CA GLY A 816 25.93 17.36 -2.92
C GLY A 816 24.68 16.93 -3.68
N ASN A 817 24.29 17.72 -4.69
CA ASN A 817 23.20 17.43 -5.63
C ASN A 817 23.64 16.72 -6.91
N ASN A 818 24.94 16.44 -7.06
CA ASN A 818 25.47 15.81 -8.27
C ASN A 818 24.93 14.38 -8.39
N ASN A 819 24.51 14.04 -9.60
CA ASN A 819 24.03 12.70 -9.93
C ASN A 819 25.23 11.77 -10.21
N THR A 820 25.29 10.64 -9.51
CA THR A 820 26.39 9.65 -9.58
C THR A 820 26.16 8.52 -10.59
N GLU A 821 25.04 8.53 -11.33
CA GLU A 821 24.77 7.60 -12.44
C GLU A 821 25.76 7.75 -13.60
N LEU A 822 26.24 6.60 -14.09
CA LEU A 822 27.01 6.46 -15.31
C LEU A 822 26.09 6.27 -16.53
N ALA A 823 26.40 6.90 -17.67
CA ALA A 823 25.67 6.65 -18.91
C ALA A 823 25.96 5.26 -19.53
N SER A 824 27.15 4.71 -19.27
CA SER A 824 27.55 3.34 -19.61
C SER A 824 28.74 2.92 -18.74
N PHE A 825 29.11 1.63 -18.75
CA PHE A 825 30.34 1.14 -18.09
C PHE A 825 31.66 1.68 -18.69
N LEU A 826 31.59 2.51 -19.74
CA LEU A 826 32.74 3.25 -20.29
C LEU A 826 32.77 4.72 -19.82
N ALA A 827 31.66 5.22 -19.25
CA ALA A 827 31.61 6.53 -18.63
C ALA A 827 32.30 6.51 -17.25
N THR A 828 32.81 7.67 -16.85
CA THR A 828 33.34 7.94 -15.51
C THR A 828 32.46 9.01 -14.87
N GLY A 829 32.39 9.08 -13.53
CA GLY A 829 31.54 10.05 -12.82
C GLY A 829 31.77 11.51 -13.23
N ASP A 830 32.97 11.84 -13.73
CA ASP A 830 33.34 13.17 -14.22
C ASP A 830 33.02 13.43 -15.72
N ASP A 831 32.47 12.45 -16.45
CA ASP A 831 32.25 12.51 -17.91
C ASP A 831 31.02 11.67 -18.34
N LYS A 832 29.81 12.17 -18.01
CA LYS A 832 28.53 11.50 -18.31
C LYS A 832 28.21 11.45 -19.81
N ASP A 833 28.85 12.28 -20.64
CA ASP A 833 28.62 12.36 -22.09
C ASP A 833 29.49 11.37 -22.92
N LYS A 834 30.40 10.62 -22.27
CA LYS A 834 31.43 9.78 -22.91
C LYS A 834 30.95 8.50 -23.63
N ASP A 835 29.71 8.47 -24.13
CA ASP A 835 29.22 7.41 -25.03
C ASP A 835 28.13 7.87 -26.02
N HIS A 836 27.99 9.18 -26.25
CA HIS A 836 26.94 9.72 -27.14
C HIS A 836 27.18 9.52 -28.66
N ASN A 837 27.73 8.37 -29.11
CA ASN A 837 27.76 8.00 -30.53
C ASN A 837 28.01 6.51 -30.86
N ALA A 838 27.09 5.61 -30.47
CA ALA A 838 27.15 4.20 -30.90
C ALA A 838 25.80 3.58 -31.36
N SER A 839 24.87 4.34 -31.97
CA SER A 839 23.82 3.80 -32.89
C SER A 839 22.74 4.79 -33.40
N LYS A 840 23.02 6.08 -33.67
CA LYS A 840 22.04 6.99 -34.32
C LYS A 840 22.58 7.81 -35.49
N SER A 841 23.22 7.15 -36.47
CA SER A 841 23.63 7.79 -37.73
C SER A 841 23.92 6.81 -38.88
N ALA A 842 22.91 6.04 -39.31
CA ALA A 842 22.87 5.46 -40.66
C ALA A 842 21.43 5.14 -41.08
N SER A 843 20.85 5.98 -41.95
CA SER A 843 19.58 5.70 -42.61
C SER A 843 19.79 5.04 -43.98
N ALA A 844 18.83 4.16 -44.33
CA ALA A 844 18.57 3.57 -45.64
C ALA A 844 19.39 2.36 -46.15
N SER A 845 18.61 1.35 -46.57
CA SER A 845 18.88 0.38 -47.65
C SER A 845 19.85 -0.80 -47.41
N GLY A 846 19.29 -1.99 -47.17
CA GLY A 846 20.01 -3.26 -47.21
C GLY A 846 19.11 -4.48 -46.96
N THR A 847 18.68 -5.16 -48.01
CA THR A 847 17.81 -6.36 -47.93
C THR A 847 18.54 -7.57 -47.32
N LYS A 848 17.81 -8.37 -46.52
CA LYS A 848 18.11 -9.73 -46.02
C LYS A 848 19.48 -10.35 -46.38
N SER A 849 20.19 -10.84 -45.36
CA SER A 849 20.53 -12.28 -45.32
C SER A 849 20.65 -12.79 -43.90
N THR A 850 19.99 -13.92 -43.61
CA THR A 850 20.30 -14.78 -42.48
C THR A 850 21.57 -15.56 -42.82
N SER A 851 22.68 -15.27 -42.16
CA SER A 851 23.88 -16.12 -42.18
C SER A 851 24.12 -16.70 -40.79
N THR A 852 24.01 -18.02 -40.69
CA THR A 852 24.52 -18.80 -39.55
C THR A 852 26.03 -18.63 -39.46
N ALA A 853 26.53 -17.98 -38.40
CA ALA A 853 27.95 -17.79 -38.16
C ALA A 853 28.41 -18.58 -36.92
N SER A 854 29.39 -19.46 -37.16
CA SER A 854 30.22 -20.27 -36.23
C SER A 854 30.05 -20.09 -34.72
N ASN A 855 29.93 -21.22 -34.02
CA ASN A 855 30.11 -21.35 -32.56
C ASN A 855 31.32 -20.55 -32.04
N TYR A 856 31.06 -19.49 -31.29
CA TYR A 856 32.09 -18.76 -30.56
C TYR A 856 32.55 -19.61 -29.37
N VAL A 857 33.80 -20.09 -29.40
CA VAL A 857 34.44 -20.72 -28.24
C VAL A 857 35.08 -19.62 -27.38
N PRO A 858 34.61 -19.38 -26.14
CA PRO A 858 35.14 -18.33 -25.29
C PRO A 858 36.60 -18.60 -24.90
N ARG A 859 37.43 -17.54 -24.92
CA ARG A 859 38.85 -17.59 -24.56
C ARG A 859 39.01 -17.16 -23.10
N LYS A 860 40.10 -17.53 -22.43
CA LYS A 860 40.45 -17.00 -21.10
C LYS A 860 41.49 -15.88 -21.24
N CYS A 861 41.37 -14.86 -20.40
CA CYS A 861 42.39 -13.86 -20.20
C CYS A 861 43.65 -14.51 -19.61
N SER A 862 44.81 -14.33 -20.25
CA SER A 862 46.09 -14.89 -19.83
C SER A 862 46.59 -14.35 -18.49
N ALA A 863 46.14 -13.15 -18.09
CA ALA A 863 46.56 -12.47 -16.86
C ALA A 863 45.67 -12.77 -15.64
N THR A 864 44.37 -13.00 -15.86
CA THR A 864 43.34 -13.09 -14.80
C THR A 864 42.43 -14.30 -14.90
N ASN A 865 42.64 -15.19 -15.87
CA ASN A 865 41.78 -16.36 -16.19
C ASN A 865 40.30 -16.07 -16.52
N ARG A 866 39.83 -14.80 -16.39
CA ARG A 866 38.47 -14.34 -16.73
C ARG A 866 38.12 -14.71 -18.17
N ILE A 867 36.89 -15.21 -18.37
CA ILE A 867 36.39 -15.55 -19.71
C ILE A 867 36.18 -14.26 -20.53
N ILE A 868 36.85 -14.19 -21.68
CA ILE A 868 36.61 -13.22 -22.75
C ILE A 868 35.35 -13.69 -23.48
N LYS A 869 34.30 -12.87 -23.43
CA LYS A 869 33.00 -13.08 -24.10
C LYS A 869 33.04 -12.49 -25.51
N ALA A 870 32.13 -12.91 -26.39
CA ALA A 870 32.05 -12.38 -27.77
C ALA A 870 31.80 -10.86 -27.84
N THR A 871 31.23 -10.30 -26.76
CA THR A 871 30.93 -8.87 -26.56
C THR A 871 32.05 -8.08 -25.90
N ASP A 872 33.18 -8.72 -25.52
CA ASP A 872 34.35 -8.03 -24.97
C ASP A 872 35.16 -7.38 -26.11
N HIS A 873 34.59 -6.31 -26.69
CA HIS A 873 35.19 -5.53 -27.79
C HIS A 873 36.48 -4.82 -27.37
N ALA A 874 36.70 -4.66 -26.06
CA ALA A 874 37.93 -4.15 -25.50
C ALA A 874 38.99 -5.26 -25.27
N SER A 875 38.70 -6.54 -25.51
CA SER A 875 39.73 -7.59 -25.46
C SER A 875 40.78 -7.42 -26.57
N ALA A 876 42.02 -7.78 -26.27
CA ALA A 876 43.13 -7.78 -27.22
C ALA A 876 43.84 -9.14 -27.18
N GLN A 877 44.13 -9.70 -28.36
CA GLN A 877 44.96 -10.90 -28.48
C GLN A 877 46.28 -10.51 -29.15
N ILE A 878 47.37 -10.69 -28.41
CA ILE A 878 48.74 -10.36 -28.83
C ILE A 878 49.47 -11.67 -29.07
N SER A 879 49.92 -11.90 -30.31
CA SER A 879 50.74 -13.06 -30.68
C SER A 879 52.19 -12.63 -30.81
N VAL A 880 53.05 -13.11 -29.91
CA VAL A 880 54.50 -12.87 -29.91
C VAL A 880 55.17 -13.99 -30.70
N GLY A 881 55.86 -13.65 -31.79
CA GLY A 881 56.54 -14.62 -32.64
C GLY A 881 57.89 -15.07 -32.06
N ASN A 882 58.13 -16.37 -32.02
CA ASN A 882 59.42 -16.95 -31.68
C ASN A 882 60.41 -16.71 -32.85
N VAL A 883 61.64 -16.29 -32.53
CA VAL A 883 62.71 -16.04 -33.51
C VAL A 883 63.92 -16.95 -33.28
N ASP A 884 64.66 -17.25 -34.35
CA ASP A 884 65.93 -17.96 -34.29
C ASP A 884 67.09 -17.06 -33.81
N GLU A 885 68.29 -17.64 -33.68
CA GLU A 885 69.52 -16.93 -33.29
C GLU A 885 69.91 -15.78 -34.25
N ASN A 886 69.34 -15.74 -35.46
CA ASN A 886 69.53 -14.70 -36.46
C ASN A 886 68.38 -13.66 -36.48
N GLY A 887 67.45 -13.73 -35.51
CA GLY A 887 66.27 -12.87 -35.44
C GLY A 887 65.18 -13.18 -36.47
N ARG A 888 65.22 -14.35 -37.12
CA ARG A 888 64.22 -14.77 -38.12
C ARG A 888 63.07 -15.49 -37.45
N TYR A 889 61.84 -15.10 -37.79
CA TYR A 889 60.63 -15.75 -37.30
C TYR A 889 60.60 -17.25 -37.66
N THR A 890 60.40 -18.10 -36.64
CA THR A 890 60.48 -19.57 -36.73
C THR A 890 59.20 -20.23 -37.24
N GLY A 891 58.09 -19.49 -37.33
CA GLY A 891 56.76 -20.02 -37.63
C GLY A 891 55.89 -20.27 -36.40
N GLU A 892 56.45 -20.22 -35.19
CA GLU A 892 55.74 -20.43 -33.92
C GLU A 892 55.42 -19.13 -33.20
N ASN A 893 54.24 -19.07 -32.55
CA ASN A 893 53.79 -17.91 -31.77
C ASN A 893 53.41 -18.32 -30.34
N LYS A 894 53.74 -17.46 -29.38
CA LYS A 894 53.14 -17.44 -28.05
C LYS A 894 52.04 -16.38 -28.00
N THR A 895 50.83 -16.79 -27.67
CA THR A 895 49.66 -15.90 -27.65
C THR A 895 49.28 -15.52 -26.22
N TYR A 896 49.12 -14.22 -25.98
CA TYR A 896 48.52 -13.67 -24.76
C TYR A 896 47.19 -13.00 -25.13
N ALA A 897 46.13 -13.30 -24.38
CA ALA A 897 44.84 -12.66 -24.52
C ALA A 897 44.56 -11.82 -23.26
N LEU A 898 44.32 -10.53 -23.42
CA LEU A 898 43.95 -9.62 -22.33
C LEU A 898 42.47 -9.25 -22.50
N CYS A 899 41.66 -9.46 -21.47
CA CYS A 899 40.25 -9.06 -21.48
C CYS A 899 40.11 -7.54 -21.30
N GLY A 900 38.97 -6.99 -21.72
CA GLY A 900 38.69 -5.56 -21.62
C GLY A 900 38.84 -4.99 -20.21
N PHE A 901 38.58 -5.80 -19.18
CA PHE A 901 38.78 -5.44 -17.77
C PHE A 901 40.23 -5.06 -17.44
N VAL A 902 41.22 -5.86 -17.88
CA VAL A 902 42.65 -5.57 -17.66
C VAL A 902 43.12 -4.36 -18.48
N ARG A 903 42.41 -4.04 -19.57
CA ARG A 903 42.66 -2.82 -20.37
C ARG A 903 41.99 -1.57 -19.78
N ALA A 904 40.83 -1.71 -19.15
CA ALA A 904 40.11 -0.62 -18.49
C ALA A 904 40.84 -0.13 -17.23
N MET A 905 41.47 -1.03 -16.45
CA MET A 905 42.27 -0.67 -15.28
C MET A 905 43.66 -0.11 -15.62
N GLY A 906 44.04 -0.01 -16.90
CA GLY A 906 45.38 0.43 -17.32
C GLY A 906 46.51 -0.59 -17.08
N GLU A 907 46.24 -1.73 -16.41
CA GLU A 907 47.23 -2.74 -15.99
C GLU A 907 47.78 -3.62 -17.13
N SER A 908 47.45 -3.34 -18.39
CA SER A 908 47.80 -4.22 -19.50
C SER A 908 49.30 -4.33 -19.75
N ASP A 909 50.05 -3.25 -19.55
CA ASP A 909 51.50 -3.25 -19.71
C ASP A 909 52.20 -4.02 -18.57
N ASP A 910 51.73 -3.87 -17.32
CA ASP A 910 52.23 -4.66 -16.19
C ASP A 910 51.92 -6.16 -16.38
N CYS A 911 50.67 -6.48 -16.73
CA CYS A 911 50.26 -7.84 -17.02
C CYS A 911 51.08 -8.46 -18.16
N MET A 912 51.35 -7.72 -19.23
CA MET A 912 52.18 -8.19 -20.34
C MET A 912 53.64 -8.40 -19.90
N ASN A 913 54.23 -7.47 -19.14
CA ASN A 913 55.59 -7.60 -18.61
C ASN A 913 55.73 -8.79 -17.66
N ARG A 914 54.78 -8.97 -16.73
CA ARG A 914 54.72 -10.11 -15.79
C ARG A 914 54.59 -11.44 -16.52
N LEU A 915 53.69 -11.54 -17.51
CA LEU A 915 53.48 -12.76 -18.29
C LEU A 915 54.68 -13.11 -19.17
N THR A 916 55.26 -12.14 -19.87
CA THR A 916 56.43 -12.35 -20.73
C THR A 916 57.71 -12.60 -19.94
N GLN A 917 57.87 -12.03 -18.73
CA GLN A 917 58.98 -12.36 -17.83
C GLN A 917 58.83 -13.76 -17.23
N ARG A 918 57.63 -14.17 -16.80
CA ARG A 918 57.34 -15.55 -16.36
C ARG A 918 57.65 -16.56 -17.45
N ASP A 919 57.28 -16.26 -18.70
CA ASP A 919 57.47 -17.14 -19.85
C ASP A 919 58.88 -16.99 -20.49
N GLY A 920 59.79 -16.21 -19.88
CA GLY A 920 61.22 -16.13 -20.21
C GLY A 920 61.61 -15.16 -21.35
N TYR A 921 60.65 -14.45 -21.93
CA TYR A 921 60.85 -13.49 -23.03
C TYR A 921 61.43 -12.14 -22.58
N LEU A 922 61.14 -11.72 -21.33
CA LEU A 922 61.75 -10.54 -20.70
C LEU A 922 62.56 -10.93 -19.46
N LYS A 923 63.58 -10.13 -19.11
CA LYS A 923 64.41 -10.32 -17.92
C LYS A 923 64.58 -9.00 -17.17
N GLY A 924 64.20 -8.98 -15.89
CA GLY A 924 64.45 -7.85 -14.99
C GLY A 924 63.57 -6.60 -15.23
N VAL A 925 62.36 -6.79 -15.77
CA VAL A 925 61.41 -5.69 -16.08
C VAL A 925 60.32 -5.56 -15.00
N TRP A 926 60.05 -6.64 -14.26
CA TRP A 926 59.06 -6.70 -13.17
C TRP A 926 59.66 -7.28 -11.88
N SER A 927 59.30 -6.68 -10.74
CA SER A 927 59.61 -7.15 -9.38
C SER A 927 58.40 -6.96 -8.48
N GLY A 928 57.91 -8.03 -7.84
CA GLY A 928 56.69 -8.04 -7.00
C GLY A 928 56.81 -7.33 -5.65
N SER A 929 57.58 -6.26 -5.57
CA SER A 929 57.74 -5.39 -4.40
C SER A 929 57.48 -3.94 -4.83
N ARG A 930 56.20 -3.56 -4.78
CA ARG A 930 55.69 -2.20 -4.85
C ARG A 930 54.51 -2.08 -3.90
#